data_AF-A0A2U2N2M3-F1
#
_entry.id   AF-A0A2U2N2M3-F1
#
_cell.length_a   1.000
_cell.length_b   1.000
_cell.length_c   1.000
_cell.angle_alpha   90.00
_cell.angle_beta   90.00
_cell.angle_gamma   90.00
#
_symmetry.space_group_name_H-M   'P 1'
#
loop_
_entity.id
_entity.type
_entity.pdbx_description
1 polymer ?
#
loop_
_entity_poly.entity_id
_entity_poly.type
_entity_poly.pdbx_seq_one_letter_code
_entity_poly.pdbx_strand_id
1 'polypeptide(L)'
;MGNMQAIGASAGIGVIAAIVLSVFPAIALNSFGNGSVFGNNGLMSGVTDMLQITNGVNFFHYLILSLVIGVGGGSSINLNTSAINDYANQLTGVDISGLTSNLNVSNLISYPLGLTGVALLIGSAFGAYMVSRLKGIRFKFAGLISGVIAGVLSALVVTLLSAIGQAPIVESNVIVAHLSGATWRTFLVTFLLAAVGSVSGYALAQYASDSKTVFQAFWQWLHRSRGFVRSTAEVLTLQLALFLVVSIVALFVVTFKAGQGMILMTFPITMLFIGEMFFTFATFGTMSVTQGTNQLPSNASLFSSDLGMSVWPIWLLFVLFFLVTALTALRASARNMYDPAYMGWKHTWKMPVAVMVFWLLVSAIFGAIGFDLDSFNTLHMIIAPAMWNFIIMGIWAVLVEVAAMTFGPTIVVSVPALWPALVGGTVRATPQPVVDYIYASGAMFGKWPTWGAPSEGVSVRPFDGGSNPPATPGGPVGGPTPPATTAQGSPSAPAAAPAPAPGVAPFAAAPTAAPTAIPAVPAAAPTAAPGTPGAVPGAATVTMTAQQKRIFIITGAVVGFLVVFGIAYGALSSSVFSAKSVANSYISAIESGDYDKANEIAKPAVDQSKAALLTSKASAGENTTITNARISETTTNADGTVTAKLSYTLGGKEVTSDSIKMVANGSKFLIFKNWTVTEPLVKSIKVSLPSSIDSVVINGVTVTSKNSTTSSDDYSYYGSLEFPVYPGIYKATAPKSEYYSSNTVSVSTNSDSSDSLKLESTDKLKSALNDALKSAIDECAASTEAEPEGCPFGYSSYYGTSRYRNFKWKVKDYATVDDVEMARSSYTTKEGEVKMNYEYHSSDGWEPEDGSRSFTANGTFSISDGKVSVSIAN
;
A
#
# COMPACT_ATOMS: atom_id res chain seq x y z
N MET A 1 -11.24 -38.28 22.95
CA MET A 1 -9.91 -38.94 23.04
C MET A 1 -8.84 -38.29 22.15
N GLY A 2 -9.03 -38.11 20.83
CA GLY A 2 -7.98 -37.55 19.94
C GLY A 2 -7.32 -36.25 20.41
N ASN A 3 -8.11 -35.25 20.85
CA ASN A 3 -7.58 -33.99 21.36
C ASN A 3 -6.70 -34.18 22.60
N MET A 4 -7.08 -35.04 23.55
CA MET A 4 -6.28 -35.32 24.75
C MET A 4 -4.92 -35.94 24.41
N GLN A 5 -4.87 -36.84 23.42
CA GLN A 5 -3.62 -37.40 22.92
C GLN A 5 -2.72 -36.33 22.27
N ALA A 6 -3.30 -35.41 21.50
CA ALA A 6 -2.56 -34.33 20.86
C ALA A 6 -2.05 -33.27 21.88
N ILE A 7 -2.86 -32.95 22.90
CA ILE A 7 -2.47 -32.13 24.06
C ILE A 7 -1.27 -32.76 24.79
N GLY A 8 -1.39 -34.04 25.17
CA GLY A 8 -0.34 -34.76 25.90
C GLY A 8 0.96 -34.90 25.08
N ALA A 9 0.86 -35.22 23.79
CA ALA A 9 2.03 -35.30 22.92
C ALA A 9 2.70 -33.94 22.71
N SER A 10 1.92 -32.86 22.56
CA SER A 10 2.42 -31.49 22.43
C SER A 10 3.18 -31.05 23.69
N ALA A 11 2.56 -31.18 24.87
CA ALA A 11 3.21 -30.80 26.13
C ALA A 11 4.42 -31.69 26.44
N GLY A 12 4.29 -33.02 26.31
CA GLY A 12 5.34 -33.98 26.61
C GLY A 12 6.58 -33.80 25.72
N ILE A 13 6.40 -33.73 24.39
CA ILE A 13 7.54 -33.58 23.47
C ILE A 13 8.20 -32.20 23.62
N GLY A 14 7.41 -31.14 23.84
CA GLY A 14 7.95 -29.80 24.12
C GLY A 14 8.83 -29.76 25.37
N VAL A 15 8.33 -30.25 26.50
CA VAL A 15 9.07 -30.25 27.77
C VAL A 15 10.30 -31.18 27.70
N ILE A 16 10.19 -32.37 27.10
CA ILE A 16 11.33 -33.28 26.94
C ILE A 16 12.41 -32.64 26.05
N ALA A 17 12.05 -31.99 24.94
CA ALA A 17 13.02 -31.31 24.08
C ALA A 17 13.78 -30.19 24.82
N ALA A 18 13.09 -29.44 25.68
CA ALA A 18 13.72 -28.44 26.53
C ALA A 18 14.67 -29.07 27.57
N ILE A 19 14.24 -30.13 28.27
CA ILE A 19 15.09 -30.85 29.24
C ILE A 19 16.35 -31.42 28.57
N VAL A 20 16.22 -32.05 27.40
CA VAL A 20 17.38 -32.60 26.65
C VAL A 20 18.37 -31.49 26.30
N LEU A 21 17.90 -30.31 25.90
CA LEU A 21 18.79 -29.20 25.58
C LEU A 21 19.39 -28.54 26.85
N SER A 22 18.75 -28.63 28.01
CA SER A 22 19.29 -28.11 29.28
C SER A 22 20.40 -28.99 29.88
N VAL A 23 20.56 -30.24 29.43
CA VAL A 23 21.67 -31.13 29.85
C VAL A 23 23.05 -30.53 29.53
N PHE A 24 23.25 -29.95 28.33
CA PHE A 24 24.54 -29.39 27.91
C PHE A 24 25.04 -28.26 28.84
N PRO A 25 24.26 -27.19 29.12
CA PRO A 25 24.66 -26.18 30.09
C PRO A 25 24.73 -26.74 31.50
N ALA A 26 23.92 -27.73 31.88
CA ALA A 26 24.03 -28.34 33.22
C ALA A 26 25.38 -29.05 33.46
N ILE A 27 25.89 -29.77 32.44
CA ILE A 27 27.24 -30.36 32.47
C ILE A 27 28.29 -29.24 32.59
N ALA A 28 28.15 -28.17 31.81
CA ALA A 28 29.09 -27.05 31.83
C ALA A 28 29.13 -26.36 33.20
N LEU A 29 27.96 -25.97 33.73
CA LEU A 29 27.83 -25.28 35.03
C LEU A 29 28.32 -26.15 36.20
N ASN A 30 28.03 -27.45 36.19
CA ASN A 30 28.56 -28.38 37.19
C ASN A 30 30.10 -28.51 37.12
N SER A 31 30.69 -28.40 35.92
CA SER A 31 32.15 -28.37 35.74
C SER A 31 32.77 -27.02 36.14
N PHE A 32 32.07 -25.90 35.96
CA PHE A 32 32.55 -24.57 36.34
C PHE A 32 32.58 -24.38 37.87
N GLY A 33 31.49 -24.78 38.55
CA GLY A 33 31.35 -24.66 40.01
C GLY A 33 32.39 -25.44 40.82
N ASN A 34 33.05 -26.43 40.21
CA ASN A 34 34.10 -27.23 40.84
C ASN A 34 35.53 -26.70 40.63
N GLY A 35 35.74 -25.52 40.00
CA GLY A 35 37.08 -24.90 40.00
C GLY A 35 37.47 -23.99 38.83
N SER A 36 36.57 -23.17 38.26
CA SER A 36 37.01 -22.16 37.28
C SER A 36 36.32 -20.80 37.37
N VAL A 37 37.14 -19.76 37.45
CA VAL A 37 36.78 -18.34 37.43
C VAL A 37 36.63 -17.90 35.95
N PHE A 38 35.51 -17.25 35.57
CA PHE A 38 35.47 -16.56 34.28
C PHE A 38 36.31 -15.28 34.37
N GLY A 39 37.04 -14.94 33.31
CA GLY A 39 37.98 -13.81 33.32
C GLY A 39 37.34 -12.48 33.74
N ASN A 40 38.17 -11.60 34.32
CA ASN A 40 37.83 -10.44 35.17
C ASN A 40 37.09 -9.26 34.48
N ASN A 41 36.25 -9.53 33.49
CA ASN A 41 35.42 -8.54 32.79
C ASN A 41 34.07 -8.38 33.53
N GLY A 42 33.66 -7.15 33.82
CA GLY A 42 32.57 -6.85 34.78
C GLY A 42 31.21 -7.54 34.60
N LEU A 43 30.85 -7.97 33.38
CA LEU A 43 29.65 -8.77 33.14
C LEU A 43 29.86 -10.26 33.49
N MET A 44 31.05 -10.78 33.18
CA MET A 44 31.45 -12.16 33.46
C MET A 44 31.82 -12.37 34.93
N SER A 45 32.31 -11.34 35.63
CA SER A 45 32.48 -11.40 37.09
C SER A 45 31.14 -11.55 37.79
N GLY A 46 30.11 -10.77 37.45
CA GLY A 46 28.78 -10.93 38.04
C GLY A 46 28.13 -12.30 37.79
N VAL A 47 28.38 -12.91 36.62
CA VAL A 47 27.98 -14.31 36.34
C VAL A 47 28.85 -15.31 37.11
N THR A 48 30.14 -15.03 37.31
CA THR A 48 31.02 -15.84 38.16
C THR A 48 30.54 -15.79 39.61
N ASP A 49 30.27 -14.62 40.16
CA ASP A 49 29.75 -14.43 41.52
C ASP A 49 28.41 -15.18 41.68
N MET A 50 27.49 -15.07 40.71
CA MET A 50 26.23 -15.84 40.69
C MET A 50 26.45 -17.36 40.70
N LEU A 51 27.56 -17.85 40.15
CA LEU A 51 27.95 -19.27 40.13
C LEU A 51 28.89 -19.66 41.30
N GLN A 52 29.48 -18.70 42.00
CA GLN A 52 30.27 -18.92 43.23
C GLN A 52 29.35 -19.02 44.47
N ILE A 53 28.14 -18.45 44.39
CA ILE A 53 27.07 -18.61 45.39
C ILE A 53 26.64 -20.08 45.58
N THR A 54 26.99 -20.99 44.66
CA THR A 54 26.45 -22.36 44.59
C THR A 54 27.30 -23.47 45.23
N ASN A 55 27.87 -23.23 46.41
CA ASN A 55 28.40 -24.32 47.26
C ASN A 55 27.25 -25.30 47.62
N GLY A 56 27.43 -26.59 47.32
CA GLY A 56 26.44 -27.65 47.60
C GLY A 56 25.50 -28.00 46.44
N VAL A 57 25.63 -27.37 45.27
CA VAL A 57 24.71 -27.56 44.12
C VAL A 57 25.15 -28.72 43.22
N ASN A 58 24.28 -29.73 43.09
CA ASN A 58 24.53 -30.91 42.23
C ASN A 58 24.02 -30.73 40.78
N PHE A 59 24.34 -31.69 39.90
CA PHE A 59 23.92 -31.69 38.50
C PHE A 59 22.41 -31.46 38.26
N PHE A 60 21.52 -32.04 39.08
CA PHE A 60 20.07 -31.90 38.89
C PHE A 60 19.57 -30.49 39.16
N HIS A 61 20.17 -29.79 40.13
CA HIS A 61 19.89 -28.38 40.36
C HIS A 61 20.35 -27.52 39.18
N TYR A 62 21.55 -27.78 38.63
CA TYR A 62 22.02 -27.10 37.42
C TYR A 62 21.16 -27.40 36.18
N LEU A 63 20.61 -28.63 36.05
CA LEU A 63 19.67 -29.01 34.99
C LEU A 63 18.36 -28.20 35.05
N ILE A 64 17.81 -28.04 36.25
CA ILE A 64 16.54 -27.33 36.46
C ILE A 64 16.76 -25.82 36.34
N LEU A 65 17.88 -25.30 36.86
CA LEU A 65 18.28 -23.90 36.66
C LEU A 65 18.52 -23.58 35.18
N SER A 66 19.24 -24.41 34.43
CA SER A 66 19.51 -24.18 33.01
C SER A 66 18.26 -24.38 32.12
N LEU A 67 17.30 -25.19 32.56
CA LEU A 67 15.95 -25.25 31.96
C LEU A 67 15.23 -23.91 32.16
N VAL A 68 15.20 -23.38 33.38
CA VAL A 68 14.55 -22.10 33.71
C VAL A 68 15.18 -20.93 32.95
N ILE A 69 16.52 -20.82 32.97
CA ILE A 69 17.26 -19.81 32.21
C ILE A 69 16.93 -19.95 30.72
N GLY A 70 17.06 -21.16 30.18
CA GLY A 70 16.92 -21.39 28.74
C GLY A 70 15.50 -21.23 28.19
N VAL A 71 14.46 -21.39 29.02
CA VAL A 71 13.08 -21.09 28.64
C VAL A 71 12.77 -19.58 28.74
N GLY A 72 13.70 -18.76 29.27
CA GLY A 72 13.45 -17.35 29.54
C GLY A 72 12.56 -17.14 30.77
N GLY A 73 12.71 -17.99 31.79
CA GLY A 73 12.01 -17.89 33.06
C GLY A 73 12.59 -16.83 33.99
N GLY A 74 12.17 -16.83 35.24
CA GLY A 74 12.76 -16.00 36.29
C GLY A 74 13.15 -16.83 37.51
N SER A 75 14.12 -16.36 38.28
CA SER A 75 14.49 -16.95 39.58
C SER A 75 14.27 -15.98 40.73
N SER A 76 14.06 -16.55 41.92
CA SER A 76 13.92 -15.88 43.21
C SER A 76 14.85 -16.54 44.23
N ILE A 77 15.32 -15.76 45.21
CA ILE A 77 16.15 -16.28 46.31
C ILE A 77 15.34 -16.22 47.60
N ASN A 78 14.91 -17.38 48.09
CA ASN A 78 14.21 -17.51 49.36
C ASN A 78 15.26 -17.59 50.47
N LEU A 79 15.42 -16.52 51.25
CA LEU A 79 16.34 -16.48 52.37
C LEU A 79 15.83 -17.39 53.51
N ASN A 80 16.72 -18.21 54.08
CA ASN A 80 16.44 -18.97 55.29
C ASN A 80 16.63 -18.05 56.50
N THR A 81 15.64 -17.19 56.73
CA THR A 81 15.70 -16.13 57.75
C THR A 81 15.99 -16.68 59.15
N SER A 82 15.50 -17.88 59.48
CA SER A 82 15.85 -18.61 60.69
C SER A 82 17.35 -18.92 60.79
N ALA A 83 17.92 -19.59 59.78
CA ALA A 83 19.34 -19.98 59.82
C ALA A 83 20.29 -18.76 59.75
N ILE A 84 19.91 -17.71 59.02
CA ILE A 84 20.63 -16.42 59.01
C ILE A 84 20.60 -15.78 60.40
N ASN A 85 19.43 -15.79 61.08
CA ASN A 85 19.29 -15.23 62.42
C ASN A 85 20.10 -16.03 63.45
N ASP A 86 20.03 -17.35 63.41
CA ASP A 86 20.77 -18.24 64.30
C ASP A 86 22.29 -18.05 64.14
N TYR A 87 22.78 -17.92 62.90
CA TYR A 87 24.18 -17.65 62.59
C TYR A 87 24.63 -16.25 63.06
N ALA A 88 23.83 -15.21 62.79
CA ALA A 88 24.12 -13.85 63.24
C ALA A 88 24.15 -13.74 64.78
N ASN A 89 23.21 -14.40 65.45
CA ASN A 89 23.14 -14.47 66.90
C ASN A 89 24.35 -15.25 67.48
N GLN A 90 24.79 -16.34 66.85
CA GLN A 90 26.02 -17.06 67.25
C GLN A 90 27.30 -16.22 67.09
N LEU A 91 27.41 -15.38 66.04
CA LEU A 91 28.60 -14.54 65.83
C LEU A 91 28.61 -13.25 66.66
N THR A 92 27.44 -12.65 66.91
CA THR A 92 27.34 -11.26 67.44
C THR A 92 26.49 -11.11 68.70
N GLY A 93 25.71 -12.12 69.09
CA GLY A 93 24.74 -12.05 70.18
C GLY A 93 23.51 -11.18 69.88
N VAL A 94 23.28 -10.80 68.61
CA VAL A 94 22.19 -9.92 68.18
C VAL A 94 21.14 -10.72 67.40
N ASP A 95 19.88 -10.61 67.82
CA ASP A 95 18.71 -11.07 67.06
C ASP A 95 18.35 -10.05 65.97
N ILE A 96 18.43 -10.48 64.71
CA ILE A 96 18.15 -9.69 63.51
C ILE A 96 16.87 -10.15 62.79
N SER A 97 16.04 -10.97 63.42
CA SER A 97 14.79 -11.51 62.85
C SER A 97 13.85 -10.43 62.31
N GLY A 98 13.73 -9.29 63.00
CA GLY A 98 12.94 -8.14 62.54
C GLY A 98 13.48 -7.43 61.29
N LEU A 99 14.77 -7.61 60.98
CA LEU A 99 15.41 -7.07 59.77
C LEU A 99 15.27 -8.04 58.59
N THR A 100 15.39 -9.35 58.84
CA THR A 100 15.33 -10.39 57.79
C THR A 100 13.90 -10.74 57.36
N SER A 101 12.90 -10.56 58.22
CA SER A 101 11.49 -10.91 57.93
C SER A 101 10.80 -10.06 56.86
N ASN A 102 11.37 -8.90 56.51
CA ASN A 102 10.79 -7.97 55.53
C ASN A 102 11.42 -8.07 54.12
N LEU A 103 12.42 -8.94 53.94
CA LEU A 103 13.11 -9.14 52.65
C LEU A 103 12.27 -10.01 51.71
N ASN A 104 11.38 -9.39 50.94
CA ASN A 104 10.57 -10.07 49.93
C ASN A 104 11.29 -10.06 48.57
N VAL A 105 11.80 -11.21 48.15
CA VAL A 105 12.76 -11.37 47.02
C VAL A 105 12.11 -12.07 45.80
N SER A 106 10.83 -11.83 45.57
CA SER A 106 9.96 -12.72 44.78
C SER A 106 10.18 -12.78 43.25
N ASN A 107 10.98 -11.90 42.63
CA ASN A 107 11.35 -11.97 41.20
C ASN A 107 12.75 -11.38 40.97
N LEU A 108 13.77 -12.01 41.53
CA LEU A 108 15.13 -11.44 41.61
C LEU A 108 15.84 -11.29 40.26
N ILE A 109 15.72 -12.28 39.38
CA ILE A 109 16.46 -12.33 38.12
C ILE A 109 15.54 -12.80 37.00
N SER A 110 15.47 -12.03 35.92
CA SER A 110 14.83 -12.41 34.65
C SER A 110 15.89 -12.79 33.63
N TYR A 111 15.68 -13.92 32.95
CA TYR A 111 16.61 -14.45 31.95
C TYR A 111 16.10 -14.25 30.50
N PRO A 112 16.99 -14.04 29.52
CA PRO A 112 16.64 -13.97 28.11
C PRO A 112 16.26 -15.37 27.59
N LEU A 113 15.44 -15.42 26.55
CA LEU A 113 15.07 -16.68 25.90
C LEU A 113 16.27 -17.37 25.24
N GLY A 114 16.55 -18.60 25.64
CA GLY A 114 17.54 -19.48 25.03
C GLY A 114 16.95 -20.41 23.95
N LEU A 115 17.83 -21.17 23.30
CA LEU A 115 17.43 -22.24 22.37
C LEU A 115 16.59 -23.32 23.08
N THR A 116 16.72 -23.47 24.40
CA THR A 116 15.90 -24.40 25.21
C THR A 116 14.40 -24.05 25.13
N GLY A 117 14.04 -22.76 25.22
CA GLY A 117 12.66 -22.31 25.03
C GLY A 117 12.21 -22.34 23.57
N VAL A 118 13.14 -22.16 22.61
CA VAL A 118 12.86 -22.42 21.19
C VAL A 118 12.57 -23.91 20.94
N ALA A 119 13.28 -24.81 21.62
CA ALA A 119 13.05 -26.26 21.57
C ALA A 119 11.71 -26.65 22.19
N LEU A 120 11.28 -25.99 23.27
CA LEU A 120 9.92 -26.12 23.83
C LEU A 120 8.85 -25.73 22.79
N LEU A 121 9.01 -24.59 22.11
CA LEU A 121 8.07 -24.11 21.09
C LEU A 121 8.03 -25.06 19.88
N ILE A 122 9.18 -25.48 19.35
CA ILE A 122 9.25 -26.39 18.19
C ILE A 122 8.77 -27.80 18.56
N GLY A 123 9.13 -28.31 19.74
CA GLY A 123 8.70 -29.62 20.23
C GLY A 123 7.19 -29.70 20.49
N SER A 124 6.60 -28.63 21.05
CA SER A 124 5.15 -28.54 21.23
C SER A 124 4.39 -28.42 19.90
N ALA A 125 4.93 -27.67 18.92
CA ALA A 125 4.41 -27.66 17.55
C ALA A 125 4.49 -29.04 16.88
N PHE A 126 5.61 -29.76 17.06
CA PHE A 126 5.81 -31.11 16.56
C PHE A 126 4.81 -32.11 17.13
N GLY A 127 4.66 -32.16 18.45
CA GLY A 127 3.70 -33.07 19.10
C GLY A 127 2.26 -32.79 18.72
N ALA A 128 1.87 -31.51 18.64
CA ALA A 128 0.54 -31.12 18.20
C ALA A 128 0.28 -31.54 16.74
N TYR A 129 1.16 -31.19 15.81
CA TYR A 129 1.02 -31.50 14.37
C TYR A 129 0.96 -33.00 14.09
N MET A 130 1.88 -33.77 14.69
CA MET A 130 2.00 -35.21 14.41
C MET A 130 0.75 -35.98 14.81
N VAL A 131 0.11 -35.65 15.93
CA VAL A 131 -1.13 -36.31 16.36
C VAL A 131 -2.36 -35.72 15.69
N SER A 132 -2.43 -34.39 15.51
CA SER A 132 -3.60 -33.74 14.90
C SER A 132 -3.81 -34.13 13.44
N ARG A 133 -2.74 -34.27 12.64
CA ARG A 133 -2.85 -34.78 11.27
C ARG A 133 -3.34 -36.25 11.24
N LEU A 134 -2.84 -37.10 12.14
CA LEU A 134 -3.18 -38.53 12.20
C LEU A 134 -4.62 -38.78 12.67
N LYS A 135 -5.18 -37.85 13.45
CA LYS A 135 -6.53 -37.93 14.01
C LYS A 135 -7.53 -36.98 13.33
N GLY A 136 -7.12 -36.21 12.31
CA GLY A 136 -7.99 -35.28 11.58
C GLY A 136 -8.56 -34.13 12.42
N ILE A 137 -7.82 -33.65 13.42
CA ILE A 137 -8.32 -32.64 14.37
C ILE A 137 -8.46 -31.29 13.68
N ARG A 138 -9.68 -30.71 13.69
CA ARG A 138 -9.96 -29.42 13.04
C ARG A 138 -9.46 -28.24 13.89
N PHE A 139 -8.67 -27.35 13.28
CA PHE A 139 -8.26 -26.07 13.88
C PHE A 139 -9.41 -25.05 13.85
N LYS A 140 -10.33 -25.23 14.82
CA LYS A 140 -11.29 -24.24 15.31
C LYS A 140 -10.97 -23.93 16.78
N PHE A 141 -11.96 -23.46 17.54
CA PHE A 141 -11.93 -23.43 19.01
C PHE A 141 -11.34 -24.71 19.63
N ALA A 142 -11.64 -25.90 19.08
CA ALA A 142 -11.05 -27.15 19.55
C ALA A 142 -9.51 -27.18 19.48
N GLY A 143 -8.91 -26.71 18.38
CA GLY A 143 -7.44 -26.63 18.24
C GLY A 143 -6.83 -25.50 19.07
N LEU A 144 -7.50 -24.34 19.13
CA LEU A 144 -7.07 -23.20 19.94
C LEU A 144 -7.05 -23.55 21.44
N ILE A 145 -8.17 -24.07 21.97
CA ILE A 145 -8.32 -24.48 23.37
C ILE A 145 -7.36 -25.63 23.69
N SER A 146 -7.19 -26.61 22.79
CA SER A 146 -6.21 -27.69 22.99
C SER A 146 -4.78 -27.15 23.05
N GLY A 147 -4.43 -26.15 22.24
CA GLY A 147 -3.13 -25.49 22.30
C GLY A 147 -2.90 -24.73 23.62
N VAL A 148 -3.92 -24.01 24.10
CA VAL A 148 -3.90 -23.33 25.41
C VAL A 148 -3.73 -24.34 26.56
N ILE A 149 -4.46 -25.46 26.56
CA ILE A 149 -4.34 -26.50 27.58
C ILE A 149 -2.94 -27.14 27.54
N ALA A 150 -2.39 -27.42 26.36
CA ALA A 150 -1.02 -27.93 26.21
C ALA A 150 0.03 -26.93 26.72
N GLY A 151 -0.22 -25.63 26.55
CA GLY A 151 0.56 -24.55 27.16
C GLY A 151 0.52 -24.58 28.69
N VAL A 152 -0.69 -24.66 29.28
CA VAL A 152 -0.85 -24.71 30.75
C VAL A 152 -0.19 -25.95 31.34
N LEU A 153 -0.33 -27.12 30.71
CA LEU A 153 0.32 -28.35 31.17
C LEU A 153 1.84 -28.24 31.11
N SER A 154 2.40 -27.68 30.03
CA SER A 154 3.85 -27.46 29.92
C SER A 154 4.35 -26.50 31.00
N ALA A 155 3.62 -25.41 31.24
CA ALA A 155 3.94 -24.43 32.26
C ALA A 155 3.91 -25.04 33.68
N LEU A 156 2.85 -25.78 34.02
CA LEU A 156 2.74 -26.48 35.30
C LEU A 156 3.85 -27.50 35.52
N VAL A 157 4.25 -28.26 34.49
CA VAL A 157 5.35 -29.23 34.61
C VAL A 157 6.69 -28.52 34.84
N VAL A 158 7.02 -27.49 34.05
CA VAL A 158 8.29 -26.75 34.22
C VAL A 158 8.35 -26.02 35.57
N THR A 159 7.26 -25.37 36.00
CA THR A 159 7.25 -24.69 37.30
C THR A 159 7.27 -25.66 38.48
N LEU A 160 6.60 -26.81 38.38
CA LEU A 160 6.68 -27.86 39.41
C LEU A 160 8.10 -28.43 39.53
N LEU A 161 8.77 -28.71 38.39
CA LEU A 161 10.19 -29.10 38.40
C LEU A 161 11.07 -28.02 39.03
N SER A 162 10.80 -26.74 38.74
CA SER A 162 11.51 -25.58 39.32
C SER A 162 11.23 -25.37 40.81
N ALA A 163 10.06 -25.81 41.30
CA ALA A 163 9.66 -25.73 42.70
C ALA A 163 10.26 -26.87 43.54
N ILE A 164 10.48 -28.04 42.93
CA ILE A 164 11.12 -29.20 43.55
C ILE A 164 12.66 -29.05 43.51
N GLY A 165 13.22 -28.58 42.39
CA GLY A 165 14.66 -28.47 42.17
C GLY A 165 15.31 -27.18 42.69
N GLN A 166 14.92 -26.69 43.87
CA GLN A 166 15.49 -25.46 44.42
C GLN A 166 16.94 -25.67 44.83
N ALA A 167 17.86 -24.86 44.29
CA ALA A 167 19.29 -25.00 44.60
C ALA A 167 19.59 -24.40 45.99
N PRO A 168 20.14 -25.18 46.94
CA PRO A 168 20.57 -24.63 48.22
C PRO A 168 21.81 -23.75 48.04
N ILE A 169 21.84 -22.65 48.77
CA ILE A 169 22.98 -21.74 48.90
C ILE A 169 23.56 -21.98 50.28
N VAL A 170 24.79 -22.50 50.34
CA VAL A 170 25.46 -22.91 51.57
C VAL A 170 26.64 -21.99 51.88
N GLU A 171 26.65 -21.43 53.08
CA GLU A 171 27.77 -20.66 53.63
C GLU A 171 28.20 -21.32 54.95
N SER A 172 29.50 -21.60 55.11
CA SER A 172 30.06 -22.23 56.31
C SER A 172 29.29 -23.47 56.83
N ASN A 173 28.82 -24.32 55.92
CA ASN A 173 28.02 -25.52 56.17
C ASN A 173 26.57 -25.29 56.67
N VAL A 174 26.06 -24.06 56.59
CA VAL A 174 24.68 -23.66 56.89
C VAL A 174 23.95 -23.28 55.59
N ILE A 175 22.71 -23.74 55.40
CA ILE A 175 21.89 -23.34 54.24
C ILE A 175 21.27 -21.97 54.54
N VAL A 176 21.86 -20.92 53.96
CA VAL A 176 21.43 -19.53 54.16
C VAL A 176 20.31 -19.11 53.22
N ALA A 177 20.15 -19.75 52.05
CA ALA A 177 19.07 -19.46 51.12
C ALA A 177 18.77 -20.61 50.13
N HIS A 178 17.67 -20.50 49.41
CA HIS A 178 17.29 -21.38 48.30
C HIS A 178 16.99 -20.57 47.03
N LEU A 179 17.73 -20.83 45.96
CA LEU A 179 17.45 -20.31 44.63
C LEU A 179 16.36 -21.17 43.96
N SER A 180 15.20 -20.59 43.68
CA SER A 180 14.10 -21.27 42.98
C SER A 180 13.78 -20.59 41.66
N GLY A 181 13.54 -21.40 40.62
CA GLY A 181 13.02 -20.93 39.34
C GLY A 181 11.49 -20.89 39.26
N ALA A 182 10.78 -21.21 40.35
CA ALA A 182 9.31 -21.33 40.40
C ALA A 182 8.61 -19.96 40.47
N THR A 183 8.92 -19.08 39.53
CA THR A 183 8.37 -17.73 39.43
C THR A 183 7.16 -17.66 38.50
N TRP A 184 6.36 -16.61 38.67
CA TRP A 184 5.28 -16.26 37.74
C TRP A 184 5.79 -16.04 36.31
N ARG A 185 7.00 -15.49 36.14
CA ARG A 185 7.63 -15.34 34.82
C ARG A 185 7.92 -16.70 34.17
N THR A 186 8.48 -17.65 34.91
CA THR A 186 8.69 -19.02 34.41
C THR A 186 7.39 -19.67 33.97
N PHE A 187 6.30 -19.51 34.75
CA PHE A 187 4.97 -19.98 34.35
C PHE A 187 4.51 -19.36 33.02
N LEU A 188 4.48 -18.02 32.96
CA LEU A 188 3.96 -17.29 31.79
C LEU A 188 4.75 -17.53 30.51
N VAL A 189 6.08 -17.48 30.55
CA VAL A 189 6.90 -17.63 29.35
C VAL A 189 6.82 -19.07 28.84
N THR A 190 6.85 -20.07 29.72
CA THR A 190 6.62 -21.48 29.35
C THR A 190 5.24 -21.67 28.73
N PHE A 191 4.19 -21.09 29.35
CA PHE A 191 2.82 -21.13 28.83
C PHE A 191 2.73 -20.54 27.43
N LEU A 192 3.28 -19.33 27.22
CA LEU A 192 3.23 -18.64 25.93
C LEU A 192 3.96 -19.42 24.83
N LEU A 193 5.18 -19.89 25.08
CA LEU A 193 5.98 -20.64 24.11
C LEU A 193 5.32 -21.96 23.71
N ALA A 194 4.84 -22.73 24.69
CA ALA A 194 4.18 -24.01 24.44
C ALA A 194 2.79 -23.83 23.83
N ALA A 195 2.03 -22.80 24.21
CA ALA A 195 0.74 -22.49 23.58
C ALA A 195 0.92 -22.04 22.12
N VAL A 196 1.83 -21.10 21.85
CA VAL A 196 2.14 -20.63 20.48
C VAL A 196 2.65 -21.78 19.61
N GLY A 197 3.56 -22.61 20.13
CA GLY A 197 4.03 -23.81 19.45
C GLY A 197 2.89 -24.78 19.13
N SER A 198 2.11 -25.17 20.14
CA SER A 198 0.98 -26.09 19.98
C SER A 198 -0.08 -25.57 19.00
N VAL A 199 -0.52 -24.31 19.14
CA VAL A 199 -1.46 -23.64 18.21
C VAL A 199 -0.92 -23.62 16.79
N SER A 200 0.37 -23.33 16.60
CA SER A 200 1.03 -23.38 15.28
C SER A 200 1.05 -24.79 14.71
N GLY A 201 1.28 -25.82 15.53
CA GLY A 201 1.22 -27.22 15.13
C GLY A 201 -0.17 -27.65 14.66
N TYR A 202 -1.23 -27.27 15.37
CA TYR A 202 -2.62 -27.52 14.94
C TYR A 202 -2.96 -26.74 13.66
N ALA A 203 -2.51 -25.49 13.52
CA ALA A 203 -2.73 -24.70 12.31
C ALA A 203 -2.04 -25.35 11.09
N LEU A 204 -0.78 -25.75 11.22
CA LEU A 204 -0.05 -26.44 10.15
C LEU A 204 -0.71 -27.77 9.76
N ALA A 205 -1.29 -28.51 10.71
CA ALA A 205 -2.04 -29.73 10.41
C ALA A 205 -3.37 -29.49 9.67
N GLN A 206 -3.89 -28.25 9.67
CA GLN A 206 -5.02 -27.86 8.83
C GLN A 206 -4.57 -27.37 7.44
N TYR A 207 -3.56 -26.50 7.37
CA TYR A 207 -3.19 -25.81 6.12
C TYR A 207 -2.08 -26.51 5.29
N ALA A 208 -1.37 -27.48 5.87
CA ALA A 208 -0.30 -28.25 5.22
C ALA A 208 -0.28 -29.72 5.73
N SER A 209 -1.44 -30.37 5.66
CA SER A 209 -1.65 -31.76 6.07
C SER A 209 -0.94 -32.80 5.20
N ASP A 210 -0.49 -32.41 4.00
CA ASP A 210 0.19 -33.28 3.03
C ASP A 210 1.69 -33.53 3.34
N SER A 211 2.25 -32.87 4.35
CA SER A 211 3.66 -32.99 4.73
C SER A 211 3.96 -34.11 5.72
N LYS A 212 5.12 -34.76 5.53
CA LYS A 212 5.60 -35.82 6.45
C LYS A 212 6.21 -35.27 7.74
N THR A 213 6.62 -34.01 7.80
CA THR A 213 7.19 -33.36 9.00
C THR A 213 6.67 -31.93 9.18
N VAL A 214 6.75 -31.39 10.40
CA VAL A 214 6.39 -29.98 10.68
C VAL A 214 7.20 -28.99 9.85
N PHE A 215 8.49 -29.25 9.66
CA PHE A 215 9.36 -28.35 8.88
C PHE A 215 8.96 -28.30 7.40
N GLN A 216 8.60 -29.45 6.82
CA GLN A 216 8.04 -29.49 5.46
C GLN A 216 6.66 -28.82 5.41
N ALA A 217 5.81 -29.02 6.43
CA ALA A 217 4.49 -28.41 6.51
C ALA A 217 4.58 -26.89 6.58
N PHE A 218 5.46 -26.36 7.43
CA PHE A 218 5.76 -24.94 7.54
C PHE A 218 6.31 -24.37 6.23
N TRP A 219 7.26 -25.05 5.60
CA TRP A 219 7.82 -24.63 4.32
C TRP A 219 6.77 -24.62 3.19
N GLN A 220 5.88 -25.62 3.13
CA GLN A 220 4.77 -25.66 2.17
C GLN A 220 3.73 -24.56 2.46
N TRP A 221 3.34 -24.37 3.73
CA TRP A 221 2.45 -23.29 4.15
C TRP A 221 3.04 -21.93 3.76
N LEU A 222 4.33 -21.70 4.03
CA LEU A 222 5.06 -20.49 3.65
C LEU A 222 4.94 -20.24 2.14
N HIS A 223 5.23 -21.24 1.30
CA HIS A 223 5.18 -21.10 -0.17
C HIS A 223 3.76 -21.06 -0.77
N ARG A 224 2.73 -21.46 -0.03
CA ARG A 224 1.31 -21.38 -0.44
C ARG A 224 0.62 -20.09 0.04
N SER A 225 1.14 -19.47 1.10
CA SER A 225 0.65 -18.20 1.62
C SER A 225 0.77 -17.09 0.56
N ARG A 226 -0.15 -16.11 0.59
CA ARG A 226 -0.21 -14.99 -0.36
C ARG A 226 -0.20 -13.62 0.33
N GLY A 227 -0.03 -12.57 -0.46
CA GLY A 227 -0.11 -11.18 -0.01
C GLY A 227 0.85 -10.84 1.15
N PHE A 228 0.38 -9.99 2.08
CA PHE A 228 1.21 -9.50 3.18
C PHE A 228 1.68 -10.62 4.13
N VAL A 229 0.91 -11.72 4.28
CA VAL A 229 1.30 -12.86 5.12
C VAL A 229 2.57 -13.51 4.58
N ARG A 230 2.63 -13.71 3.25
CA ARG A 230 3.83 -14.23 2.56
C ARG A 230 5.01 -13.28 2.68
N SER A 231 4.82 -11.96 2.53
CA SER A 231 5.89 -10.96 2.72
C SER A 231 6.44 -11.00 4.15
N THR A 232 5.55 -10.94 5.15
CA THR A 232 5.93 -10.93 6.57
C THR A 232 6.70 -12.20 6.92
N ALA A 233 6.16 -13.37 6.55
CA ALA A 233 6.81 -14.64 6.86
C ALA A 233 8.14 -14.82 6.10
N GLU A 234 8.31 -14.27 4.89
CA GLU A 234 9.60 -14.26 4.18
C GLU A 234 10.66 -13.44 4.91
N VAL A 235 10.31 -12.18 5.23
CA VAL A 235 11.20 -11.22 5.89
C VAL A 235 11.62 -11.76 7.25
N LEU A 236 10.66 -12.23 8.06
CA LEU A 236 10.97 -12.81 9.36
C LEU A 236 11.78 -14.11 9.25
N THR A 237 11.48 -15.01 8.30
CA THR A 237 12.27 -16.26 8.15
C THR A 237 13.72 -15.96 7.77
N LEU A 238 13.96 -15.00 6.87
CA LEU A 238 15.32 -14.64 6.44
C LEU A 238 16.07 -13.80 7.48
N GLN A 239 15.37 -12.93 8.22
CA GLN A 239 15.94 -12.22 9.38
C GLN A 239 16.31 -13.19 10.50
N LEU A 240 15.44 -14.12 10.87
CA LEU A 240 15.70 -15.14 11.91
C LEU A 240 16.81 -16.12 11.49
N ALA A 241 16.90 -16.50 10.21
CA ALA A 241 17.99 -17.31 9.70
C ALA A 241 19.34 -16.57 9.80
N LEU A 242 19.38 -15.29 9.43
CA LEU A 242 20.57 -14.45 9.59
C LEU A 242 20.94 -14.28 11.06
N PHE A 243 19.98 -13.94 11.92
CA PHE A 243 20.15 -13.86 13.37
C PHE A 243 20.74 -15.14 13.95
N LEU A 244 20.26 -16.32 13.54
CA LEU A 244 20.80 -17.61 13.99
C LEU A 244 22.25 -17.82 13.53
N VAL A 245 22.59 -17.48 12.29
CA VAL A 245 23.99 -17.53 11.80
C VAL A 245 24.88 -16.56 12.57
N VAL A 246 24.43 -15.33 12.82
CA VAL A 246 25.14 -14.32 13.64
C VAL A 246 25.34 -14.84 15.07
N SER A 247 24.32 -15.45 15.66
CA SER A 247 24.37 -16.04 17.00
C SER A 247 25.44 -17.14 17.10
N ILE A 248 25.50 -18.05 16.12
CA ILE A 248 26.53 -19.11 16.05
C ILE A 248 27.93 -18.49 15.95
N VAL A 249 28.15 -17.59 14.98
CA VAL A 249 29.46 -16.97 14.74
C VAL A 249 29.92 -16.16 15.95
N ALA A 250 29.02 -15.38 16.55
CA ALA A 250 29.32 -14.59 17.75
C ALA A 250 29.68 -15.47 18.95
N LEU A 251 28.95 -16.57 19.18
CA LEU A 251 29.28 -17.53 20.24
C LEU A 251 30.68 -18.12 20.06
N PHE A 252 31.04 -18.54 18.84
CA PHE A 252 32.39 -19.04 18.55
C PHE A 252 33.46 -17.95 18.80
N VAL A 253 33.25 -16.72 18.32
CA VAL A 253 34.19 -15.61 18.53
C VAL A 253 34.39 -15.29 20.02
N VAL A 254 33.31 -15.30 20.83
CA VAL A 254 33.39 -15.11 22.28
C VAL A 254 34.14 -16.27 22.94
N THR A 255 33.80 -17.52 22.59
CA THR A 255 34.43 -18.74 23.14
C THR A 255 35.94 -18.76 22.87
N PHE A 256 36.37 -18.48 21.63
CA PHE A 256 37.80 -18.47 21.28
C PHE A 256 38.56 -17.30 21.92
N LYS A 257 37.94 -16.11 22.05
CA LYS A 257 38.57 -14.97 22.74
C LYS A 257 38.70 -15.19 24.25
N ALA A 258 37.77 -15.91 24.87
CA ALA A 258 37.82 -16.24 26.29
C ALA A 258 38.80 -17.40 26.61
N GLY A 259 39.24 -18.17 25.60
CA GLY A 259 40.10 -19.34 25.80
C GLY A 259 39.42 -20.52 26.50
N GLN A 260 38.12 -20.44 26.78
CA GLN A 260 37.36 -21.41 27.57
C GLN A 260 36.39 -22.20 26.68
N GLY A 261 36.84 -23.34 26.16
CA GLY A 261 36.01 -24.21 25.31
C GLY A 261 34.70 -24.69 25.96
N MET A 262 34.64 -24.73 27.30
CA MET A 262 33.42 -25.06 28.05
C MET A 262 32.28 -24.04 27.88
N ILE A 263 32.57 -22.80 27.47
CA ILE A 263 31.53 -21.82 27.11
C ILE A 263 30.66 -22.34 25.96
N LEU A 264 31.24 -23.12 25.03
CA LEU A 264 30.48 -23.70 23.91
C LEU A 264 29.37 -24.65 24.39
N MET A 265 29.54 -25.35 25.52
CA MET A 265 28.49 -26.20 26.09
C MET A 265 27.32 -25.38 26.69
N THR A 266 27.50 -24.08 26.93
CA THR A 266 26.42 -23.17 27.37
C THR A 266 25.55 -22.64 26.22
N PHE A 267 25.82 -23.04 24.96
CA PHE A 267 25.08 -22.56 23.78
C PHE A 267 23.55 -22.55 23.92
N PRO A 268 22.88 -23.50 24.62
CA PRO A 268 21.42 -23.50 24.71
C PRO A 268 20.84 -22.32 25.47
N ILE A 269 21.63 -21.69 26.34
CA ILE A 269 21.21 -20.56 27.18
C ILE A 269 21.85 -19.23 26.76
N THR A 270 23.08 -19.22 26.25
CA THR A 270 23.81 -17.98 25.91
C THR A 270 23.72 -17.55 24.44
N MET A 271 23.54 -18.49 23.50
CA MET A 271 23.72 -18.22 22.06
C MET A 271 22.80 -17.12 21.53
N LEU A 272 21.50 -17.17 21.85
CA LEU A 272 20.51 -16.23 21.31
C LEU A 272 20.67 -14.83 21.89
N PHE A 273 21.01 -14.71 23.18
CA PHE A 273 21.29 -13.43 23.83
C PHE A 273 22.52 -12.74 23.24
N ILE A 274 23.62 -13.48 23.07
CA ILE A 274 24.83 -12.95 22.40
C ILE A 274 24.48 -12.52 20.97
N GLY A 275 23.76 -13.37 20.23
CA GLY A 275 23.29 -13.06 18.88
C GLY A 275 22.46 -11.80 18.77
N GLU A 276 21.54 -11.58 19.71
CA GLU A 276 20.64 -10.42 19.74
C GLU A 276 21.41 -9.11 19.91
N MET A 277 22.48 -9.09 20.72
CA MET A 277 23.35 -7.90 20.84
C MET A 277 23.99 -7.53 19.50
N PHE A 278 24.64 -8.51 18.84
CA PHE A 278 25.33 -8.28 17.57
C PHE A 278 24.34 -7.96 16.44
N PHE A 279 23.18 -8.63 16.40
CA PHE A 279 22.13 -8.38 15.43
C PHE A 279 21.52 -6.98 15.61
N THR A 280 21.20 -6.59 16.84
CA THR A 280 20.70 -5.25 17.18
C THR A 280 21.67 -4.16 16.72
N PHE A 281 22.98 -4.27 16.98
CA PHE A 281 23.94 -3.29 16.47
C PHE A 281 24.06 -3.30 14.94
N ALA A 282 23.97 -4.48 14.31
CA ALA A 282 24.04 -4.61 12.85
C ALA A 282 22.80 -4.06 12.12
N THR A 283 21.64 -3.95 12.77
CA THR A 283 20.41 -3.35 12.19
C THR A 283 20.27 -1.85 12.46
N PHE A 284 21.28 -1.23 13.09
CA PHE A 284 21.28 0.14 13.66
C PHE A 284 20.43 0.34 14.93
N GLY A 285 20.06 -0.75 15.59
CA GLY A 285 19.49 -0.73 16.94
C GLY A 285 20.49 -0.36 18.03
N THR A 286 19.95 -0.21 19.25
CA THR A 286 20.72 0.14 20.45
C THR A 286 20.40 -0.81 21.59
N MET A 287 21.41 -1.16 22.37
CA MET A 287 21.25 -1.85 23.64
C MET A 287 21.12 -0.83 24.76
N SER A 288 20.02 -0.88 25.51
CA SER A 288 19.79 -0.05 26.70
C SER A 288 20.22 -0.80 27.95
N VAL A 289 20.99 -0.12 28.80
CA VAL A 289 21.33 -0.55 30.16
C VAL A 289 20.73 0.45 31.14
N THR A 290 19.76 0.01 31.95
CA THR A 290 19.18 0.83 33.04
C THR A 290 19.84 0.42 34.35
N GLN A 291 20.28 1.38 35.18
CA GLN A 291 20.97 1.12 36.45
C GLN A 291 20.32 1.95 37.58
N GLY A 292 19.58 1.30 38.49
CA GLY A 292 18.82 1.93 39.56
C GLY A 292 17.46 2.48 39.11
N THR A 293 16.57 2.68 40.08
CA THR A 293 15.16 3.11 39.90
C THR A 293 14.99 4.53 39.32
N ASN A 294 16.01 5.39 39.46
CA ASN A 294 15.94 6.81 39.14
C ASN A 294 16.95 7.29 38.07
N GLN A 295 17.67 6.39 37.38
CA GLN A 295 18.58 6.79 36.30
C GLN A 295 17.96 6.58 34.91
N LEU A 296 18.26 7.50 34.00
CA LEU A 296 17.91 7.36 32.59
C LEU A 296 18.67 6.18 31.97
N PRO A 297 18.04 5.38 31.08
CA PRO A 297 18.71 4.27 30.40
C PRO A 297 19.94 4.74 29.61
N SER A 298 21.09 4.14 29.90
CA SER A 298 22.33 4.35 29.14
C SER A 298 22.28 3.51 27.86
N ASN A 299 22.39 4.16 26.70
CA ASN A 299 22.23 3.48 25.40
C ASN A 299 23.58 3.29 24.70
N ALA A 300 23.94 2.03 24.42
CA ALA A 300 25.03 1.67 23.51
C ALA A 300 24.48 1.47 22.09
N SER A 301 25.21 1.95 21.08
CA SER A 301 24.82 1.85 19.67
C SER A 301 26.04 1.61 18.79
N LEU A 302 25.87 1.30 17.50
CA LEU A 302 26.99 1.22 16.56
C LEU A 302 27.85 2.52 16.52
N PHE A 303 27.28 3.64 16.96
CA PHE A 303 27.88 4.98 16.92
C PHE A 303 28.44 5.46 18.27
N SER A 304 28.31 4.70 19.37
CA SER A 304 28.87 5.13 20.66
C SER A 304 30.40 5.14 20.66
N SER A 305 30.99 6.11 21.38
CA SER A 305 32.43 6.40 21.36
C SER A 305 33.31 5.25 21.85
N ASP A 306 32.81 4.51 22.85
CA ASP A 306 33.36 3.25 23.33
C ASP A 306 32.25 2.20 23.42
N LEU A 307 32.54 1.00 22.90
CA LEU A 307 31.66 -0.18 22.92
C LEU A 307 32.35 -1.36 23.65
N GLY A 308 33.59 -1.19 24.12
CA GLY A 308 34.41 -2.29 24.67
C GLY A 308 34.78 -3.40 23.66
N MET A 309 34.40 -3.25 22.38
CA MET A 309 34.53 -4.29 21.35
C MET A 309 34.91 -3.71 19.99
N SER A 310 35.51 -4.55 19.14
CA SER A 310 35.90 -4.17 17.77
C SER A 310 34.66 -3.90 16.91
N VAL A 311 34.59 -2.72 16.28
CA VAL A 311 33.39 -2.27 15.53
C VAL A 311 33.37 -2.79 14.08
N TRP A 312 34.53 -3.04 13.46
CA TRP A 312 34.61 -3.47 12.05
C TRP A 312 33.85 -4.77 11.70
N PRO A 313 33.73 -5.80 12.58
CA PRO A 313 32.94 -6.99 12.26
C PRO A 313 31.45 -6.66 12.19
N ILE A 314 30.96 -5.69 12.99
CA ILE A 314 29.57 -5.27 12.98
C ILE A 314 29.22 -4.59 11.64
N TRP A 315 30.16 -3.86 11.04
CA TRP A 315 29.98 -3.33 9.67
C TRP A 315 29.86 -4.43 8.61
N LEU A 316 30.59 -5.55 8.74
CA LEU A 316 30.39 -6.70 7.85
C LEU A 316 29.03 -7.38 8.08
N LEU A 317 28.58 -7.47 9.34
CA LEU A 317 27.24 -7.97 9.67
C LEU A 317 26.14 -7.06 9.09
N PHE A 318 26.31 -5.73 9.14
CA PHE A 318 25.42 -4.78 8.49
C PHE A 318 25.38 -4.98 6.96
N VAL A 319 26.53 -5.15 6.30
CA VAL A 319 26.58 -5.43 4.84
C VAL A 319 25.83 -6.74 4.52
N LEU A 320 26.03 -7.79 5.32
CA LEU A 320 25.31 -9.06 5.16
C LEU A 320 23.80 -8.90 5.38
N PHE A 321 23.39 -8.18 6.41
CA PHE A 321 21.99 -7.84 6.68
C PHE A 321 21.35 -7.03 5.54
N PHE A 322 22.07 -6.05 5.00
CA PHE A 322 21.63 -5.24 3.87
C PHE A 322 21.46 -6.08 2.61
N LEU A 323 22.40 -6.99 2.30
CA LEU A 323 22.29 -7.91 1.17
C LEU A 323 21.11 -8.88 1.30
N VAL A 324 20.87 -9.43 2.50
CA VAL A 324 19.70 -10.28 2.78
C VAL A 324 18.41 -9.48 2.61
N THR A 325 18.36 -8.24 3.11
CA THR A 325 17.20 -7.35 3.01
C THR A 325 16.93 -6.92 1.56
N ALA A 326 17.97 -6.65 0.77
CA ALA A 326 17.84 -6.40 -0.66
C ALA A 326 17.30 -7.63 -1.41
N LEU A 327 17.76 -8.84 -1.06
CA LEU A 327 17.23 -10.09 -1.62
C LEU A 327 15.75 -10.30 -1.24
N THR A 328 15.32 -9.93 -0.02
CA THR A 328 13.89 -10.03 0.36
C THR A 328 13.04 -9.06 -0.44
N ALA A 329 13.51 -7.83 -0.69
CA ALA A 329 12.85 -6.85 -1.54
C ALA A 329 12.72 -7.32 -2.99
N LEU A 330 13.77 -7.90 -3.57
CA LEU A 330 13.71 -8.45 -4.92
C LEU A 330 12.76 -9.67 -5.01
N ARG A 331 12.73 -10.55 -4.00
CA ARG A 331 11.74 -11.64 -3.91
C ARG A 331 10.31 -11.14 -3.78
N ALA A 332 10.10 -10.06 -3.01
CA ALA A 332 8.80 -9.40 -2.92
C ALA A 332 8.38 -8.77 -4.26
N SER A 333 9.29 -8.10 -4.99
CA SER A 333 8.98 -7.57 -6.33
C SER A 333 8.63 -8.66 -7.34
N ALA A 334 9.42 -9.75 -7.38
CA ALA A 334 9.12 -10.90 -8.23
C ALA A 334 7.73 -11.47 -7.91
N ARG A 335 7.39 -11.65 -6.63
CA ARG A 335 6.05 -12.11 -6.21
C ARG A 335 4.93 -11.15 -6.62
N ASN A 336 5.12 -9.84 -6.48
CA ASN A 336 4.12 -8.85 -6.89
C ASN A 336 3.84 -8.91 -8.40
N MET A 337 4.83 -9.27 -9.23
CA MET A 337 4.64 -9.46 -10.68
C MET A 337 3.77 -10.68 -11.04
N TYR A 338 3.79 -11.75 -10.24
CA TYR A 338 3.00 -12.98 -10.51
C TYR A 338 1.68 -13.07 -9.72
N ASP A 339 1.52 -12.34 -8.62
CA ASP A 339 0.29 -12.28 -7.80
C ASP A 339 -0.15 -10.82 -7.56
N PRO A 340 -0.75 -10.14 -8.55
CA PRO A 340 -1.12 -8.72 -8.45
C PRO A 340 -2.24 -8.43 -7.43
N ALA A 341 -2.89 -9.45 -6.88
CA ALA A 341 -4.07 -9.32 -6.00
C ALA A 341 -3.83 -8.48 -4.73
N TYR A 342 -2.56 -8.29 -4.35
CA TYR A 342 -2.16 -7.44 -3.23
C TYR A 342 -1.20 -6.29 -3.61
N MET A 343 -1.02 -6.04 -4.92
CA MET A 343 -0.16 -4.96 -5.42
C MET A 343 -0.85 -3.61 -5.21
N GLY A 344 -0.29 -2.76 -4.35
CA GLY A 344 -0.72 -1.37 -4.22
C GLY A 344 -0.47 -0.75 -2.84
N TRP A 345 -0.28 0.57 -2.84
CA TRP A 345 0.03 1.38 -1.64
C TRP A 345 -0.94 1.20 -0.46
N LYS A 346 -2.19 0.79 -0.72
CA LYS A 346 -3.21 0.48 0.30
C LYS A 346 -2.84 -0.72 1.21
N HIS A 347 -1.86 -1.54 0.82
CA HIS A 347 -1.48 -2.75 1.56
C HIS A 347 -0.04 -2.72 2.11
N THR A 348 0.78 -1.77 1.66
CA THR A 348 2.18 -1.54 2.07
C THR A 348 2.38 -1.45 3.58
N TRP A 349 1.40 -0.94 4.35
CA TRP A 349 1.54 -0.79 5.81
C TRP A 349 1.43 -2.12 6.59
N LYS A 350 0.81 -3.15 6.01
CA LYS A 350 0.47 -4.39 6.74
C LYS A 350 1.69 -5.20 7.14
N MET A 351 2.67 -5.33 6.25
CA MET A 351 3.90 -6.09 6.54
C MET A 351 4.80 -5.37 7.56
N PRO A 352 5.10 -4.06 7.43
CA PRO A 352 5.82 -3.31 8.46
C PRO A 352 5.17 -3.37 9.84
N VAL A 353 3.84 -3.21 9.96
CA VAL A 353 3.16 -3.34 11.26
C VAL A 353 3.30 -4.75 11.84
N ALA A 354 3.18 -5.79 11.03
CA ALA A 354 3.37 -7.16 11.50
C ALA A 354 4.83 -7.44 11.94
N VAL A 355 5.83 -6.91 11.21
CA VAL A 355 7.25 -6.99 11.58
C VAL A 355 7.55 -6.19 12.85
N MET A 356 6.98 -4.99 13.01
CA MET A 356 7.09 -4.19 14.24
C MET A 356 6.53 -4.93 15.45
N VAL A 357 5.31 -5.47 15.36
CA VAL A 357 4.70 -6.24 16.45
C VAL A 357 5.53 -7.48 16.79
N PHE A 358 6.04 -8.19 15.78
CA PHE A 358 6.94 -9.33 16.00
C PHE A 358 8.20 -8.92 16.77
N TRP A 359 8.93 -7.90 16.30
CA TRP A 359 10.18 -7.47 16.95
C TRP A 359 9.99 -6.82 18.32
N LEU A 360 8.83 -6.20 18.58
CA LEU A 360 8.44 -5.74 19.92
C LEU A 360 8.21 -6.91 20.90
N LEU A 361 7.59 -8.00 20.45
CA LEU A 361 7.42 -9.20 21.26
C LEU A 361 8.75 -9.95 21.46
N VAL A 362 9.60 -9.99 20.43
CA VAL A 362 10.95 -10.58 20.51
C VAL A 362 11.81 -9.81 21.51
N SER A 363 11.89 -8.48 21.44
CA SER A 363 12.73 -7.72 22.38
C SER A 363 12.29 -7.87 23.84
N ALA A 364 10.98 -8.00 24.10
CA ALA A 364 10.44 -8.25 25.44
C ALA A 364 10.76 -9.66 26.00
N ILE A 365 10.96 -10.66 25.13
CA ILE A 365 11.16 -12.08 25.53
C ILE A 365 12.63 -12.50 25.45
N PHE A 366 13.34 -12.10 24.40
CA PHE A 366 14.75 -12.41 24.14
C PHE A 366 15.71 -11.41 24.79
N GLY A 367 15.27 -10.18 25.02
CA GLY A 367 16.17 -9.07 25.32
C GLY A 367 16.67 -8.99 26.76
N ALA A 368 15.79 -9.18 27.74
CA ALA A 368 16.04 -8.75 29.11
C ALA A 368 16.80 -9.79 29.96
N ILE A 369 18.07 -9.47 30.29
CA ILE A 369 18.62 -9.81 31.60
C ILE A 369 18.22 -8.67 32.54
N GLY A 370 17.40 -8.96 33.55
CA GLY A 370 16.93 -7.98 34.53
C GLY A 370 17.17 -8.46 35.94
N PHE A 371 17.89 -7.70 36.74
CA PHE A 371 18.03 -7.86 38.18
C PHE A 371 17.10 -6.87 38.88
N ASP A 372 16.32 -7.33 39.85
CA ASP A 372 15.41 -6.49 40.62
C ASP A 372 15.51 -6.82 42.12
N LEU A 373 15.96 -5.82 42.89
CA LEU A 373 16.18 -5.87 44.34
C LEU A 373 15.42 -4.71 45.01
N ASP A 374 14.10 -4.70 44.87
CA ASP A 374 13.16 -3.75 45.53
C ASP A 374 13.56 -3.43 46.99
N SER A 375 13.97 -4.45 47.77
CA SER A 375 14.34 -4.30 49.19
C SER A 375 15.61 -3.47 49.47
N PHE A 376 16.44 -3.21 48.45
CA PHE A 376 17.70 -2.45 48.60
C PHE A 376 17.72 -1.13 47.80
N ASN A 377 16.71 -0.86 46.94
CA ASN A 377 16.52 0.39 46.18
C ASN A 377 17.75 0.90 45.40
N THR A 378 18.71 0.02 45.09
CA THR A 378 20.04 0.36 44.55
C THR A 378 20.49 -0.55 43.41
N LEU A 379 19.87 -1.72 43.25
CA LEU A 379 20.32 -2.77 42.33
C LEU A 379 19.21 -3.23 41.38
N HIS A 380 18.63 -2.28 40.63
CA HIS A 380 17.84 -2.60 39.44
C HIS A 380 18.76 -2.49 38.23
N MET A 381 19.04 -3.61 37.54
CA MET A 381 19.85 -3.59 36.31
C MET A 381 19.15 -4.35 35.20
N ILE A 382 18.74 -3.65 34.14
CA ILE A 382 18.14 -4.27 32.96
C ILE A 382 19.02 -4.00 31.73
N ILE A 383 19.47 -5.07 31.09
CA ILE A 383 20.19 -5.08 29.80
C ILE A 383 19.24 -5.69 28.76
N ALA A 384 18.86 -4.91 27.74
CA ALA A 384 18.00 -5.35 26.64
C ALA A 384 18.20 -4.47 25.39
N PRO A 385 17.77 -4.89 24.19
CA PRO A 385 17.53 -3.98 23.08
C PRO A 385 16.54 -2.89 23.51
N ALA A 386 16.82 -1.64 23.18
CA ALA A 386 15.99 -0.52 23.58
C ALA A 386 14.57 -0.66 23.05
N MET A 387 13.57 -0.20 23.82
CA MET A 387 12.16 -0.41 23.48
C MET A 387 11.75 0.11 22.09
N TRP A 388 12.47 1.09 21.52
CA TRP A 388 12.20 1.62 20.19
C TRP A 388 12.81 0.82 19.03
N ASN A 389 13.59 -0.24 19.29
CA ASN A 389 14.25 -1.06 18.27
C ASN A 389 13.27 -1.67 17.25
N PHE A 390 12.03 -1.98 17.67
CA PHE A 390 11.00 -2.46 16.74
C PHE A 390 10.69 -1.45 15.62
N ILE A 391 10.81 -0.14 15.90
CA ILE A 391 10.58 0.92 14.91
C ILE A 391 11.62 0.84 13.79
N ILE A 392 12.88 0.55 14.11
CA ILE A 392 13.95 0.36 13.11
C ILE A 392 13.65 -0.84 12.23
N MET A 393 13.23 -1.97 12.81
CA MET A 393 12.81 -3.14 12.04
C MET A 393 11.57 -2.87 11.18
N GLY A 394 10.67 -2.00 11.65
CA GLY A 394 9.58 -1.42 10.86
C GLY A 394 10.05 -0.57 9.68
N ILE A 395 11.05 0.30 9.87
CA ILE A 395 11.66 1.11 8.80
C ILE A 395 12.29 0.21 7.74
N TRP A 396 13.07 -0.82 8.14
CA TRP A 396 13.61 -1.81 7.20
C TRP A 396 12.52 -2.54 6.43
N ALA A 397 11.41 -2.91 7.08
CA ALA A 397 10.25 -3.50 6.41
C ALA A 397 9.55 -2.55 5.43
N VAL A 398 9.44 -1.25 5.74
CA VAL A 398 8.92 -0.23 4.80
C VAL A 398 9.85 -0.11 3.58
N LEU A 399 11.17 -0.06 3.80
CA LEU A 399 12.16 0.00 2.71
C LEU A 399 12.06 -1.22 1.78
N VAL A 400 11.82 -2.41 2.32
CA VAL A 400 11.58 -3.63 1.54
C VAL A 400 10.36 -3.50 0.62
N GLU A 401 9.21 -3.04 1.12
CA GLU A 401 8.01 -2.86 0.29
C GLU A 401 8.16 -1.71 -0.72
N VAL A 402 8.77 -0.59 -0.33
CA VAL A 402 9.03 0.55 -1.25
C VAL A 402 9.97 0.13 -2.39
N ALA A 403 11.06 -0.58 -2.10
CA ALA A 403 11.95 -1.12 -3.11
C ALA A 403 11.22 -2.16 -4.00
N ALA A 404 10.37 -3.00 -3.41
CA ALA A 404 9.62 -4.02 -4.12
C ALA A 404 8.56 -3.46 -5.10
N MET A 405 8.06 -2.24 -4.85
CA MET A 405 7.06 -1.57 -5.70
C MET A 405 7.66 -0.57 -6.70
N THR A 406 8.86 -0.05 -6.47
CA THR A 406 9.46 1.02 -7.30
C THR A 406 10.44 0.47 -8.35
N PHE A 407 11.69 0.24 -7.98
CA PHE A 407 12.75 -0.21 -8.90
C PHE A 407 12.93 -1.74 -8.92
N GLY A 408 12.40 -2.46 -7.93
CA GLY A 408 12.47 -3.91 -7.83
C GLY A 408 12.03 -4.65 -9.10
N PRO A 409 10.85 -4.36 -9.69
CA PRO A 409 10.41 -5.01 -10.92
C PRO A 409 11.38 -4.82 -12.09
N THR A 410 11.95 -3.62 -12.24
CA THR A 410 12.95 -3.30 -13.27
C THR A 410 14.22 -4.14 -13.10
N ILE A 411 14.72 -4.31 -11.87
CA ILE A 411 15.90 -5.14 -11.58
C ILE A 411 15.64 -6.63 -11.84
N VAL A 412 14.45 -7.13 -11.47
CA VAL A 412 14.08 -8.54 -11.68
C VAL A 412 14.01 -8.88 -13.17
N VAL A 413 13.49 -7.97 -14.01
CA VAL A 413 13.43 -8.16 -15.46
C VAL A 413 14.80 -7.97 -16.12
N SER A 414 15.62 -7.01 -15.67
CA SER A 414 16.90 -6.69 -16.31
C SER A 414 18.04 -7.67 -16.02
N VAL A 415 17.93 -8.49 -14.96
CA VAL A 415 18.97 -9.47 -14.60
C VAL A 415 18.41 -10.90 -14.50
N PRO A 416 18.19 -11.61 -15.63
CA PRO A 416 17.71 -12.99 -15.62
C PRO A 416 18.58 -13.97 -14.81
N ALA A 417 19.87 -13.67 -14.66
CA ALA A 417 20.79 -14.47 -13.84
C ALA A 417 20.42 -14.51 -12.33
N LEU A 418 19.66 -13.54 -11.83
CA LEU A 418 19.15 -13.57 -10.44
C LEU A 418 17.94 -14.50 -10.27
N TRP A 419 17.28 -14.90 -11.36
CA TRP A 419 16.02 -15.67 -11.30
C TRP A 419 16.07 -16.93 -10.40
N PRO A 420 17.12 -17.76 -10.39
CA PRO A 420 17.21 -18.92 -9.48
C PRO A 420 17.17 -18.55 -7.99
N ALA A 421 17.69 -17.37 -7.61
CA ALA A 421 17.64 -16.87 -6.24
C ALA A 421 16.27 -16.24 -5.90
N LEU A 422 15.55 -15.77 -6.92
CA LEU A 422 14.27 -15.05 -6.80
C LEU A 422 13.04 -15.96 -6.88
N VAL A 423 13.11 -17.08 -7.62
CA VAL A 423 11.97 -17.97 -7.86
C VAL A 423 11.36 -18.53 -6.57
N GLY A 424 12.16 -18.69 -5.50
CA GLY A 424 11.66 -19.06 -4.16
C GLY A 424 10.70 -18.04 -3.52
N GLY A 425 10.71 -16.78 -3.98
CA GLY A 425 9.76 -15.74 -3.58
C GLY A 425 8.35 -15.95 -4.14
N THR A 426 8.20 -16.72 -5.22
CA THR A 426 6.91 -16.96 -5.90
C THR A 426 5.97 -17.86 -5.08
N VAL A 427 4.66 -17.70 -5.31
CA VAL A 427 3.61 -18.49 -4.66
C VAL A 427 3.40 -19.79 -5.44
N ARG A 428 3.37 -20.93 -4.73
CA ARG A 428 3.04 -22.24 -5.31
C ARG A 428 1.53 -22.48 -5.30
N ALA A 429 1.03 -23.07 -6.37
CA ALA A 429 -0.35 -23.55 -6.43
C ALA A 429 -0.62 -24.59 -5.32
N THR A 430 -1.82 -24.54 -4.78
CA THR A 430 -2.34 -25.39 -3.70
C THR A 430 -2.95 -26.66 -4.31
N PRO A 431 -2.51 -27.88 -3.92
CA PRO A 431 -3.09 -29.11 -4.47
C PRO A 431 -4.58 -29.23 -4.11
N GLN A 432 -5.44 -29.55 -5.09
CA GLN A 432 -6.89 -29.62 -4.91
C GLN A 432 -7.35 -30.44 -3.68
N PRO A 433 -6.77 -31.63 -3.36
CA PRO A 433 -7.15 -32.37 -2.15
C PRO A 433 -6.96 -31.60 -0.84
N VAL A 434 -6.00 -30.65 -0.79
CA VAL A 434 -5.77 -29.78 0.38
C VAL A 434 -6.81 -28.65 0.43
N VAL A 435 -7.20 -28.12 -0.74
CA VAL A 435 -8.26 -27.09 -0.86
C VAL A 435 -9.59 -27.63 -0.36
N ASP A 436 -9.97 -28.82 -0.84
CA ASP A 436 -11.19 -29.52 -0.45
C ASP A 436 -11.19 -29.88 1.03
N TYR A 437 -10.05 -30.33 1.57
CA TYR A 437 -9.90 -30.58 3.01
C TYR A 437 -10.07 -29.31 3.86
N ILE A 438 -9.44 -28.20 3.49
CA ILE A 438 -9.58 -26.91 4.18
C ILE A 438 -11.06 -26.47 4.15
N TYR A 439 -11.70 -26.55 2.98
CA TYR A 439 -13.10 -26.18 2.81
C TYR A 439 -14.06 -27.05 3.64
N ALA A 440 -13.93 -28.37 3.58
CA ALA A 440 -14.73 -29.32 4.35
C ALA A 440 -14.51 -29.21 5.87
N SER A 441 -13.30 -28.83 6.31
CA SER A 441 -13.00 -28.57 7.72
C SER A 441 -13.69 -27.29 8.25
N GLY A 442 -13.98 -26.34 7.37
CA GLY A 442 -14.64 -25.07 7.68
C GLY A 442 -13.81 -24.17 8.60
N ALA A 443 -12.53 -23.95 8.28
CA ALA A 443 -11.54 -23.26 9.10
C ALA A 443 -12.01 -21.96 9.78
N MET A 444 -11.54 -21.72 11.01
CA MET A 444 -11.98 -20.59 11.85
C MET A 444 -11.48 -19.23 11.35
N PHE A 445 -10.27 -19.18 10.80
CA PHE A 445 -9.74 -18.00 10.14
C PHE A 445 -10.13 -18.01 8.66
N GLY A 446 -11.40 -17.76 8.37
CA GLY A 446 -11.92 -17.35 7.06
C GLY A 446 -11.80 -18.33 5.87
N LYS A 447 -12.69 -18.17 4.89
CA LYS A 447 -12.42 -18.60 3.51
C LYS A 447 -11.38 -17.63 2.92
N TRP A 448 -10.10 -17.84 3.20
CA TRP A 448 -9.04 -17.06 2.54
C TRP A 448 -9.19 -17.22 1.02
N PRO A 449 -9.31 -16.13 0.22
CA PRO A 449 -9.47 -16.22 -1.25
C PRO A 449 -8.27 -16.83 -2.00
N THR A 450 -7.26 -17.31 -1.27
CA THR A 450 -5.89 -17.54 -1.74
C THR A 450 -5.58 -19.01 -2.07
N TRP A 451 -6.48 -19.93 -1.75
CA TRP A 451 -6.25 -21.39 -1.89
C TRP A 451 -6.96 -22.01 -3.10
N GLY A 452 -7.74 -21.24 -3.87
CA GLY A 452 -8.50 -21.73 -5.02
C GLY A 452 -9.97 -22.08 -4.70
N ALA A 453 -10.71 -22.49 -5.71
CA ALA A 453 -12.09 -22.97 -5.56
C ALA A 453 -12.11 -24.47 -5.21
N PRO A 454 -12.98 -24.91 -4.28
CA PRO A 454 -13.18 -26.33 -3.98
C PRO A 454 -13.81 -27.06 -5.16
N SER A 455 -13.65 -28.38 -5.21
CA SER A 455 -14.31 -29.23 -6.21
C SER A 455 -15.84 -29.29 -6.02
N GLU A 456 -16.56 -29.55 -7.12
CA GLU A 456 -18.03 -29.64 -7.09
C GLU A 456 -18.50 -30.75 -6.15
N GLY A 457 -19.48 -30.44 -5.30
CA GLY A 457 -20.02 -31.36 -4.29
C GLY A 457 -19.36 -31.30 -2.90
N VAL A 458 -18.25 -30.58 -2.72
CA VAL A 458 -17.62 -30.44 -1.39
C VAL A 458 -18.40 -29.45 -0.51
N SER A 459 -19.11 -29.98 0.48
CA SER A 459 -19.87 -29.21 1.47
C SER A 459 -19.17 -29.18 2.84
N VAL A 460 -19.47 -28.15 3.65
CA VAL A 460 -18.94 -28.03 5.02
C VAL A 460 -19.65 -29.07 5.90
N ARG A 461 -18.93 -30.10 6.33
CA ARG A 461 -19.51 -31.15 7.19
C ARG A 461 -19.79 -30.63 8.61
N PRO A 462 -21.02 -30.79 9.13
CA PRO A 462 -21.33 -30.60 10.55
C PRO A 462 -20.47 -31.47 11.47
N PHE A 463 -20.56 -31.21 12.78
CA PHE A 463 -19.82 -31.91 13.82
C PHE A 463 -20.50 -33.25 14.17
N ASP A 464 -20.37 -34.24 13.28
CA ASP A 464 -20.56 -35.64 13.64
C ASP A 464 -19.19 -36.30 13.83
N GLY A 465 -19.05 -37.09 14.91
CA GLY A 465 -17.79 -37.61 15.43
C GLY A 465 -17.06 -38.67 14.60
N GLY A 466 -17.33 -38.76 13.29
CA GLY A 466 -16.66 -39.65 12.36
C GLY A 466 -15.24 -39.17 12.00
N SER A 467 -14.35 -40.12 11.73
CA SER A 467 -13.03 -39.83 11.17
C SER A 467 -13.14 -39.13 9.82
N ASN A 468 -12.39 -38.03 9.63
CA ASN A 468 -12.21 -37.41 8.31
C ASN A 468 -11.64 -38.45 7.31
N PRO A 469 -11.85 -38.27 5.99
CA PRO A 469 -11.16 -39.07 4.98
C PRO A 469 -9.63 -39.02 5.20
N PRO A 470 -8.91 -40.13 5.01
CA PRO A 470 -7.45 -40.09 5.02
C PRO A 470 -6.94 -39.13 3.95
N ALA A 471 -5.94 -38.31 4.27
CA ALA A 471 -5.12 -37.70 3.23
C ALA A 471 -4.40 -38.83 2.50
N THR A 472 -4.78 -39.08 1.23
CA THR A 472 -4.46 -40.31 0.50
C THR A 472 -2.95 -40.53 0.37
N PRO A 473 -2.37 -41.60 0.95
CA PRO A 473 -0.97 -41.93 0.74
C PRO A 473 -0.80 -42.73 -0.54
N GLY A 474 -0.55 -42.05 -1.66
CA GLY A 474 -0.21 -42.69 -2.95
C GLY A 474 -1.40 -43.09 -3.82
N GLY A 475 -1.09 -43.43 -5.08
CA GLY A 475 -2.05 -43.77 -6.12
C GLY A 475 -2.69 -45.16 -5.99
N PRO A 476 -3.66 -45.48 -6.87
CA PRO A 476 -4.60 -46.57 -6.64
C PRO A 476 -4.01 -47.96 -6.92
N VAL A 477 -4.25 -48.90 -6.00
CA VAL A 477 -4.26 -50.34 -6.26
C VAL A 477 -5.54 -50.92 -5.66
N GLY A 478 -6.40 -51.51 -6.48
CA GLY A 478 -7.53 -52.34 -6.05
C GLY A 478 -8.77 -51.59 -5.53
N GLY A 479 -9.69 -51.25 -6.43
CA GLY A 479 -11.09 -50.95 -6.11
C GLY A 479 -12.02 -51.83 -6.96
N PRO A 480 -13.04 -52.49 -6.39
CA PRO A 480 -13.91 -53.40 -7.13
C PRO A 480 -14.93 -52.65 -8.01
N THR A 481 -15.37 -53.31 -9.08
CA THR A 481 -16.31 -52.80 -10.09
C THR A 481 -17.77 -52.82 -9.65
N PRO A 482 -18.53 -51.75 -9.95
CA PRO A 482 -19.98 -51.81 -10.20
C PRO A 482 -20.33 -51.67 -11.70
N PRO A 483 -21.58 -51.98 -12.12
CA PRO A 483 -21.86 -52.47 -13.47
C PRO A 483 -22.14 -51.40 -14.55
N ALA A 484 -22.10 -51.84 -15.81
CA ALA A 484 -22.18 -51.01 -17.01
C ALA A 484 -23.61 -50.87 -17.60
N THR A 485 -23.89 -49.72 -18.24
CA THR A 485 -25.00 -49.52 -19.20
C THR A 485 -24.62 -48.56 -20.35
N THR A 486 -24.35 -49.15 -21.52
CA THR A 486 -24.76 -48.71 -22.89
C THR A 486 -24.65 -47.24 -23.36
N ALA A 487 -23.50 -46.92 -23.96
CA ALA A 487 -23.26 -46.37 -25.32
C ALA A 487 -24.19 -45.35 -26.04
N GLN A 488 -23.61 -44.18 -26.37
CA GLN A 488 -23.74 -43.41 -27.64
C GLN A 488 -22.60 -42.34 -27.73
N GLY A 489 -22.06 -41.88 -28.87
CA GLY A 489 -22.08 -42.39 -30.25
C GLY A 489 -21.49 -41.45 -31.34
N SER A 490 -20.16 -41.47 -31.57
CA SER A 490 -19.42 -40.88 -32.74
C SER A 490 -19.31 -39.34 -32.88
N PRO A 491 -18.36 -38.77 -33.68
CA PRO A 491 -17.37 -39.40 -34.57
C PRO A 491 -15.87 -39.04 -34.32
N SER A 492 -15.01 -39.67 -35.13
CA SER A 492 -13.53 -39.71 -35.11
C SER A 492 -12.78 -38.45 -35.58
N ALA A 493 -11.54 -38.28 -35.11
CA ALA A 493 -10.50 -37.42 -35.70
C ALA A 493 -9.25 -38.24 -36.12
N PRO A 494 -8.44 -37.79 -37.12
CA PRO A 494 -7.42 -38.62 -37.76
C PRO A 494 -6.08 -38.69 -37.01
N ALA A 495 -5.30 -39.74 -37.27
CA ALA A 495 -3.93 -39.89 -36.80
C ALA A 495 -2.93 -39.04 -37.62
N ALA A 496 -1.89 -38.52 -36.95
CA ALA A 496 -0.75 -37.87 -37.58
C ALA A 496 0.58 -38.27 -36.89
N ALA A 497 1.69 -38.17 -37.63
CA ALA A 497 2.97 -38.84 -37.38
C ALA A 497 3.81 -38.26 -36.21
N PRO A 498 4.79 -39.03 -35.68
CA PRO A 498 5.70 -38.57 -34.63
C PRO A 498 6.68 -37.48 -35.11
N ALA A 499 6.92 -36.47 -34.24
CA ALA A 499 7.85 -35.38 -34.49
C ALA A 499 9.31 -35.75 -34.12
N PRO A 500 10.33 -35.24 -34.84
CA PRO A 500 11.73 -35.59 -34.62
C PRO A 500 12.41 -34.78 -33.49
N ALA A 501 13.45 -35.35 -32.89
CA ALA A 501 14.30 -34.69 -31.90
C ALA A 501 15.32 -33.73 -32.57
N PRO A 502 15.55 -32.52 -32.03
CA PRO A 502 16.63 -31.64 -32.48
C PRO A 502 18.00 -32.14 -32.02
N GLY A 503 18.94 -32.30 -32.95
CA GLY A 503 20.30 -32.75 -32.69
C GLY A 503 21.24 -31.65 -32.18
N VAL A 504 22.32 -32.08 -31.53
CA VAL A 504 23.42 -31.23 -31.04
C VAL A 504 24.48 -31.08 -32.14
N ALA A 505 24.93 -29.85 -32.41
CA ALA A 505 26.13 -29.56 -33.19
C ALA A 505 26.95 -28.43 -32.53
N PRO A 506 28.30 -28.53 -32.45
CA PRO A 506 29.14 -27.55 -31.76
C PRO A 506 29.50 -26.36 -32.67
N PHE A 507 29.73 -25.19 -32.07
CA PHE A 507 30.30 -24.04 -32.77
C PHE A 507 31.67 -23.66 -32.19
N ALA A 508 32.65 -23.45 -33.07
CA ALA A 508 34.04 -23.16 -32.73
C ALA A 508 34.31 -21.65 -32.59
N ALA A 509 35.35 -21.30 -31.84
CA ALA A 509 35.80 -19.93 -31.65
C ALA A 509 36.86 -19.52 -32.69
N ALA A 510 36.81 -18.25 -33.12
CA ALA A 510 37.87 -17.57 -33.87
C ALA A 510 37.85 -16.05 -33.54
N PRO A 511 38.97 -15.32 -33.71
CA PRO A 511 39.24 -14.10 -32.93
C PRO A 511 38.95 -12.77 -33.66
N THR A 512 38.94 -11.68 -32.90
CA THR A 512 39.01 -10.29 -33.42
C THR A 512 40.05 -9.46 -32.68
N ALA A 513 40.66 -8.51 -33.39
CA ALA A 513 41.99 -7.97 -33.09
C ALA A 513 42.00 -6.66 -32.29
N ALA A 514 43.18 -6.32 -31.76
CA ALA A 514 43.47 -5.08 -31.04
C ALA A 514 43.77 -3.88 -31.96
N PRO A 515 43.56 -2.63 -31.52
CA PRO A 515 43.99 -1.44 -32.24
C PRO A 515 45.40 -0.95 -31.83
N THR A 516 46.30 -0.94 -32.83
CA THR A 516 47.34 0.07 -33.15
C THR A 516 47.89 1.06 -32.11
N ALA A 517 49.22 1.23 -32.09
CA ALA A 517 49.98 2.21 -31.30
C ALA A 517 50.74 3.23 -32.17
N ILE A 518 50.93 4.48 -31.69
CA ILE A 518 51.90 5.52 -32.16
C ILE A 518 52.10 6.54 -31.00
N PRO A 519 53.25 7.23 -30.78
CA PRO A 519 54.66 6.85 -30.92
C PRO A 519 55.47 7.01 -29.58
N ALA A 520 56.74 6.59 -29.59
CA ALA A 520 57.71 6.92 -28.54
C ALA A 520 58.55 8.17 -28.88
N VAL A 521 59.08 8.86 -27.86
CA VAL A 521 60.05 9.96 -27.95
C VAL A 521 61.20 9.65 -26.96
N PRO A 522 62.49 9.89 -27.29
CA PRO A 522 63.57 9.01 -26.83
C PRO A 522 64.19 9.37 -25.48
N ALA A 523 64.85 8.36 -24.88
CA ALA A 523 65.69 8.51 -23.70
C ALA A 523 67.01 9.23 -24.01
N ALA A 524 67.48 10.06 -23.09
CA ALA A 524 68.86 10.55 -23.04
C ALA A 524 69.70 9.66 -22.11
N ALA A 525 70.93 9.38 -22.52
CA ALA A 525 71.87 8.47 -21.85
C ALA A 525 72.76 9.21 -20.79
N PRO A 526 73.51 8.49 -19.94
CA PRO A 526 74.00 9.00 -18.66
C PRO A 526 75.47 9.48 -18.66
N THR A 527 75.88 10.18 -17.59
CA THR A 527 77.30 10.48 -17.32
C THR A 527 77.67 10.40 -15.82
N ALA A 528 78.61 9.50 -15.50
CA ALA A 528 79.57 9.52 -14.37
C ALA A 528 79.10 9.61 -12.88
N ALA A 529 78.92 8.43 -12.24
CA ALA A 529 79.75 7.83 -11.15
C ALA A 529 80.46 8.69 -10.05
N PRO A 530 80.90 8.11 -8.92
CA PRO A 530 80.38 6.96 -8.14
C PRO A 530 80.35 7.18 -6.59
N GLY A 531 79.53 6.43 -5.85
CA GLY A 531 79.59 6.34 -4.38
C GLY A 531 78.61 5.32 -3.79
N THR A 532 79.09 4.43 -2.91
CA THR A 532 78.33 3.31 -2.33
C THR A 532 77.83 3.64 -0.89
N PRO A 533 77.15 2.73 -0.15
CA PRO A 533 75.69 2.68 -0.14
C PRO A 533 75.07 3.00 1.25
N GLY A 534 74.03 3.83 1.28
CA GLY A 534 73.24 4.14 2.48
C GLY A 534 71.77 3.77 2.31
N ALA A 535 71.17 3.12 3.31
CA ALA A 535 69.79 2.64 3.25
C ALA A 535 68.77 3.80 3.19
N VAL A 536 67.76 3.67 2.33
CA VAL A 536 66.62 4.60 2.26
C VAL A 536 65.43 4.02 3.04
N PRO A 537 64.85 4.74 4.02
CA PRO A 537 63.65 4.28 4.72
C PRO A 537 62.44 4.17 3.78
N GLY A 538 61.60 3.15 4.01
CA GLY A 538 60.37 2.96 3.25
C GLY A 538 59.39 4.12 3.39
N ALA A 539 58.66 4.43 2.32
CA ALA A 539 57.69 5.51 2.28
C ALA A 539 56.65 5.37 3.42
N ALA A 540 56.51 6.43 4.21
CA ALA A 540 55.54 6.47 5.30
C ALA A 540 54.11 6.38 4.73
N THR A 541 53.43 5.28 5.03
CA THR A 541 51.98 5.21 4.85
C THR A 541 51.34 6.19 5.82
N VAL A 542 50.57 7.16 5.31
CA VAL A 542 49.81 8.09 6.15
C VAL A 542 48.70 7.30 6.86
N THR A 543 49.01 6.85 8.07
CA THR A 543 48.09 6.11 8.92
C THR A 543 47.06 7.08 9.52
N MET A 544 45.99 7.30 8.75
CA MET A 544 44.80 8.03 9.20
C MET A 544 44.40 7.62 10.62
N THR A 545 44.31 8.59 11.52
CA THR A 545 44.02 8.36 12.94
C THR A 545 42.67 7.65 13.11
N ALA A 546 42.50 6.91 14.20
CA ALA A 546 41.25 6.19 14.47
C ALA A 546 40.02 7.11 14.45
N GLN A 547 40.18 8.36 14.88
CA GLN A 547 39.13 9.39 14.86
C GLN A 547 38.82 9.87 13.43
N GLN A 548 39.84 10.12 12.59
CA GLN A 548 39.62 10.47 11.17
C GLN A 548 38.98 9.32 10.39
N LYS A 549 39.41 8.07 10.58
CA LYS A 549 38.76 6.89 9.96
C LYS A 549 37.30 6.74 10.41
N ARG A 550 37.00 6.95 11.70
CA ARG A 550 35.62 6.96 12.22
C ARG A 550 34.79 8.07 11.60
N ILE A 551 35.32 9.29 11.45
CA ILE A 551 34.63 10.41 10.78
C ILE A 551 34.34 10.08 9.32
N PHE A 552 35.30 9.56 8.55
CA PHE A 552 35.04 9.15 7.16
C PHE A 552 34.02 8.02 7.03
N ILE A 553 33.95 7.08 7.99
CA ILE A 553 32.93 6.02 8.00
C ILE A 553 31.55 6.57 8.41
N ILE A 554 31.47 7.45 9.41
CA ILE A 554 30.21 8.09 9.82
C ILE A 554 29.69 8.97 8.69
N THR A 555 30.53 9.82 8.10
CA THR A 555 30.16 10.63 6.93
C THR A 555 29.80 9.73 5.75
N GLY A 556 30.52 8.64 5.50
CA GLY A 556 30.19 7.68 4.44
C GLY A 556 28.87 6.94 4.66
N ALA A 557 28.51 6.63 5.90
CA ALA A 557 27.25 5.96 6.24
C ALA A 557 26.07 6.93 6.30
N VAL A 558 26.27 8.17 6.76
CA VAL A 558 25.27 9.25 6.70
C VAL A 558 25.04 9.66 5.25
N VAL A 559 26.09 9.82 4.44
CA VAL A 559 25.97 10.02 3.00
C VAL A 559 25.33 8.80 2.34
N GLY A 560 25.68 7.57 2.71
CA GLY A 560 25.04 6.35 2.20
C GLY A 560 23.55 6.30 2.51
N PHE A 561 23.14 6.62 3.74
CA PHE A 561 21.74 6.71 4.16
C PHE A 561 21.02 7.88 3.47
N LEU A 562 21.64 9.05 3.36
CA LEU A 562 21.09 10.20 2.62
C LEU A 562 21.05 9.97 1.10
N VAL A 563 21.90 9.12 0.55
CA VAL A 563 21.87 8.67 -0.85
C VAL A 563 20.79 7.62 -1.04
N VAL A 564 20.61 6.64 -0.16
CA VAL A 564 19.51 5.67 -0.25
C VAL A 564 18.16 6.34 0.00
N PHE A 565 18.05 7.19 1.03
CA PHE A 565 16.88 8.01 1.31
C PHE A 565 16.66 9.05 0.22
N GLY A 566 17.73 9.62 -0.36
CA GLY A 566 17.69 10.57 -1.48
C GLY A 566 17.34 9.90 -2.82
N ILE A 567 17.68 8.63 -3.02
CA ILE A 567 17.23 7.80 -4.16
C ILE A 567 15.77 7.40 -3.94
N ALA A 568 15.36 7.03 -2.74
CA ALA A 568 13.96 6.70 -2.43
C ALA A 568 13.05 7.95 -2.53
N TYR A 569 13.45 9.06 -1.90
CA TYR A 569 12.81 10.36 -2.02
C TYR A 569 12.85 10.87 -3.46
N GLY A 570 13.99 10.77 -4.14
CA GLY A 570 14.15 11.14 -5.54
C GLY A 570 13.24 10.33 -6.45
N ALA A 571 13.16 9.01 -6.27
CA ALA A 571 12.26 8.13 -7.00
C ALA A 571 10.79 8.45 -6.71
N LEU A 572 10.40 8.61 -5.44
CA LEU A 572 9.01 8.93 -5.04
C LEU A 572 8.58 10.33 -5.51
N SER A 573 9.47 11.32 -5.39
CA SER A 573 9.27 12.70 -5.82
C SER A 573 9.38 12.89 -7.34
N SER A 574 9.99 11.95 -8.08
CA SER A 574 10.06 11.99 -9.55
C SER A 574 8.99 11.12 -10.25
N SER A 575 8.48 10.08 -9.60
CA SER A 575 7.48 9.15 -10.17
C SER A 575 6.04 9.38 -9.71
N VAL A 576 5.79 9.53 -8.40
CA VAL A 576 4.43 9.58 -7.82
C VAL A 576 4.05 11.00 -7.40
N PHE A 577 4.98 11.75 -6.81
CA PHE A 577 4.77 13.13 -6.35
C PHE A 577 5.48 14.17 -7.24
N SER A 578 5.68 13.84 -8.51
CA SER A 578 6.22 14.78 -9.50
C SER A 578 5.12 15.57 -10.21
N ALA A 579 5.47 16.76 -10.68
CA ALA A 579 4.65 17.53 -11.59
C ALA A 579 4.23 16.69 -12.82
N LYS A 580 5.13 15.85 -13.36
CA LYS A 580 4.82 14.92 -14.46
C LYS A 580 3.74 13.89 -14.11
N SER A 581 3.71 13.39 -12.88
CA SER A 581 2.69 12.43 -12.42
C SER A 581 1.31 13.06 -12.31
N VAL A 582 1.24 14.26 -11.70
CA VAL A 582 -0.01 15.03 -11.57
C VAL A 582 -0.52 15.47 -12.95
N ALA A 583 0.37 15.96 -13.82
CA ALA A 583 0.03 16.30 -15.19
C ALA A 583 -0.45 15.09 -16.01
N ASN A 584 0.19 13.92 -15.89
CA ASN A 584 -0.29 12.69 -16.54
C ASN A 584 -1.71 12.34 -16.05
N SER A 585 -1.95 12.38 -14.74
CA SER A 585 -3.29 12.09 -14.17
C SER A 585 -4.36 13.08 -14.63
N TYR A 586 -4.00 14.35 -14.81
CA TYR A 586 -4.88 15.40 -15.33
C TYR A 586 -5.21 15.18 -16.81
N ILE A 587 -4.20 14.91 -17.63
CA ILE A 587 -4.35 14.68 -19.07
C ILE A 587 -5.12 13.39 -19.36
N SER A 588 -4.86 12.30 -18.63
CA SER A 588 -5.65 11.07 -18.75
C SER A 588 -7.11 11.25 -18.33
N ALA A 589 -7.43 12.20 -17.43
CA ALA A 589 -8.81 12.54 -17.11
C ALA A 589 -9.52 13.24 -18.29
N ILE A 590 -8.83 14.14 -19.00
CA ILE A 590 -9.35 14.77 -20.23
C ILE A 590 -9.51 13.74 -21.37
N GLU A 591 -8.52 12.87 -21.59
CA GLU A 591 -8.55 11.82 -22.62
C GLU A 591 -9.68 10.81 -22.39
N SER A 592 -9.94 10.44 -21.14
CA SER A 592 -11.05 9.54 -20.75
C SER A 592 -12.42 10.22 -20.61
N GLY A 593 -12.50 11.55 -20.74
CA GLY A 593 -13.74 12.31 -20.61
C GLY A 593 -14.21 12.53 -19.17
N ASP A 594 -13.41 12.17 -18.17
CA ASP A 594 -13.65 12.37 -16.74
C ASP A 594 -13.27 13.82 -16.35
N TYR A 595 -14.05 14.77 -16.86
CA TYR A 595 -13.81 16.20 -16.68
C TYR A 595 -14.02 16.65 -15.23
N ASP A 596 -14.87 15.95 -14.47
CA ASP A 596 -15.07 16.25 -13.04
C ASP A 596 -13.79 15.97 -12.24
N LYS A 597 -13.11 14.85 -12.52
CA LYS A 597 -11.77 14.57 -11.96
C LYS A 597 -10.68 15.50 -12.49
N ALA A 598 -10.78 15.97 -13.74
CA ALA A 598 -9.88 16.99 -14.26
C ALA A 598 -9.99 18.30 -13.45
N ASN A 599 -11.22 18.71 -13.08
CA ASN A 599 -11.51 19.86 -12.22
C ASN A 599 -11.07 19.69 -10.75
N GLU A 600 -11.03 18.45 -10.24
CA GLU A 600 -10.45 18.18 -8.91
C GLU A 600 -8.92 18.36 -8.89
N ILE A 601 -8.23 18.00 -9.98
CA ILE A 601 -6.77 18.07 -10.09
C ILE A 601 -6.30 19.49 -10.45
N ALA A 602 -7.06 20.19 -11.29
CA ALA A 602 -6.83 21.57 -11.68
C ALA A 602 -8.09 22.39 -11.41
N LYS A 603 -8.00 23.46 -10.62
CA LYS A 603 -9.13 24.39 -10.50
C LYS A 603 -9.11 25.34 -11.71
N PRO A 604 -10.01 25.19 -12.70
CA PRO A 604 -10.09 26.18 -13.78
C PRO A 604 -10.45 27.55 -13.19
N ALA A 605 -9.73 28.58 -13.60
CA ALA A 605 -10.00 29.98 -13.25
C ALA A 605 -11.19 30.51 -14.07
N VAL A 606 -12.32 29.82 -13.99
CA VAL A 606 -13.56 30.07 -14.74
C VAL A 606 -14.69 30.21 -13.73
N ASP A 607 -15.49 31.26 -13.87
CA ASP A 607 -16.66 31.47 -13.01
C ASP A 607 -17.59 30.25 -13.04
N GLN A 608 -18.16 29.87 -11.89
CA GLN A 608 -19.01 28.67 -11.79
C GLN A 608 -20.22 28.71 -12.76
N SER A 609 -20.72 29.89 -13.10
CA SER A 609 -21.76 30.08 -14.12
C SER A 609 -21.29 29.80 -15.55
N LYS A 610 -20.01 30.02 -15.87
CA LYS A 610 -19.42 29.80 -17.19
C LYS A 610 -18.89 28.37 -17.37
N ALA A 611 -18.55 27.69 -16.29
CA ALA A 611 -18.00 26.33 -16.29
C ALA A 611 -19.00 25.20 -16.68
N ALA A 612 -20.17 25.52 -17.25
CA ALA A 612 -21.26 24.56 -17.50
C ALA A 612 -20.86 23.37 -18.41
N LEU A 613 -19.94 23.59 -19.36
CA LEU A 613 -19.42 22.54 -20.26
C LEU A 613 -18.14 21.87 -19.73
N LEU A 614 -17.56 22.34 -18.63
CA LEU A 614 -16.43 21.68 -17.96
C LEU A 614 -16.94 20.56 -17.04
N THR A 615 -17.80 19.67 -17.55
CA THR A 615 -18.41 18.57 -16.79
C THR A 615 -18.38 17.28 -17.60
N SER A 616 -18.30 16.11 -16.94
CA SER A 616 -18.17 14.83 -17.66
C SER A 616 -19.39 14.50 -18.54
N LYS A 617 -20.51 15.20 -18.36
CA LYS A 617 -21.67 15.08 -19.26
C LYS A 617 -21.36 15.63 -20.66
N ALA A 618 -20.53 16.67 -20.77
CA ALA A 618 -20.16 17.27 -22.07
C ALA A 618 -19.18 16.40 -22.88
N SER A 619 -18.47 15.46 -22.25
CA SER A 619 -17.50 14.57 -22.92
C SER A 619 -18.13 13.36 -23.62
N ALA A 620 -19.41 13.05 -23.34
CA ALA A 620 -20.10 11.83 -23.76
C ALA A 620 -20.39 11.73 -25.29
N GLY A 621 -19.81 12.61 -26.11
CA GLY A 621 -19.95 12.61 -27.56
C GLY A 621 -18.91 11.74 -28.26
N GLU A 622 -19.30 11.20 -29.41
CA GLU A 622 -18.41 10.46 -30.30
C GLU A 622 -17.29 11.36 -30.85
N ASN A 623 -16.03 10.92 -30.68
CA ASN A 623 -14.82 11.69 -30.99
C ASN A 623 -14.71 13.04 -30.25
N THR A 624 -15.39 13.20 -29.11
CA THR A 624 -15.33 14.44 -28.33
C THR A 624 -14.03 14.60 -27.54
N THR A 625 -13.39 13.52 -27.06
CA THR A 625 -12.14 13.64 -26.29
C THR A 625 -10.89 13.62 -27.18
N ILE A 626 -9.77 14.13 -26.64
CA ILE A 626 -8.44 13.93 -27.21
C ILE A 626 -8.01 12.47 -27.11
N THR A 627 -7.06 12.06 -27.95
CA THR A 627 -6.47 10.70 -27.95
C THR A 627 -4.94 10.76 -28.07
N ASN A 628 -4.24 9.68 -27.70
CA ASN A 628 -2.77 9.59 -27.72
C ASN A 628 -2.10 10.70 -26.90
N ALA A 629 -2.72 11.12 -25.80
CA ALA A 629 -2.27 12.28 -25.05
C ALA A 629 -1.01 11.97 -24.21
N ARG A 630 0.08 12.69 -24.44
CA ARG A 630 1.39 12.46 -23.81
C ARG A 630 2.13 13.75 -23.49
N ILE A 631 2.78 13.79 -22.32
CA ILE A 631 3.67 14.90 -21.95
C ILE A 631 5.02 14.72 -22.62
N SER A 632 5.32 15.62 -23.56
CA SER A 632 6.56 15.62 -24.34
C SER A 632 7.76 16.08 -23.49
N GLU A 633 7.59 17.15 -22.73
CA GLU A 633 8.66 17.79 -21.96
C GLU A 633 8.09 18.48 -20.71
N THR A 634 8.88 18.54 -19.63
CA THR A 634 8.58 19.35 -18.44
C THR A 634 9.75 20.27 -18.12
N THR A 635 9.53 21.58 -18.20
CA THR A 635 10.53 22.62 -17.92
C THR A 635 10.21 23.28 -16.59
N THR A 636 11.20 23.43 -15.70
CA THR A 636 11.04 24.22 -14.47
C THR A 636 11.42 25.66 -14.77
N ASN A 637 10.52 26.60 -14.49
CA ASN A 637 10.69 28.02 -14.73
C ASN A 637 11.41 28.69 -13.55
N ALA A 638 11.96 29.89 -13.78
CA ALA A 638 12.69 30.64 -12.76
C ALA A 638 11.83 31.10 -11.55
N ASP A 639 10.51 31.17 -11.72
CA ASP A 639 9.53 31.46 -10.66
C ASP A 639 9.16 30.24 -9.80
N GLY A 640 9.74 29.06 -10.09
CA GLY A 640 9.45 27.80 -9.39
C GLY A 640 8.23 27.04 -9.90
N THR A 641 7.53 27.55 -10.92
CA THR A 641 6.48 26.79 -11.62
C THR A 641 7.08 25.75 -12.58
N VAL A 642 6.30 24.73 -12.94
CA VAL A 642 6.67 23.72 -13.93
C VAL A 642 5.70 23.78 -15.10
N THR A 643 6.22 24.10 -16.29
CA THR A 643 5.49 24.01 -17.56
C THR A 643 5.62 22.59 -18.11
N ALA A 644 4.50 21.92 -18.40
CA ALA A 644 4.47 20.64 -19.11
C ALA A 644 3.93 20.85 -20.52
N LYS A 645 4.75 20.57 -21.55
CA LYS A 645 4.32 20.56 -22.96
C LYS A 645 3.58 19.28 -23.27
N LEU A 646 2.43 19.39 -23.93
CA LEU A 646 1.56 18.29 -24.27
C LEU A 646 1.59 18.03 -25.79
N SER A 647 1.55 16.75 -26.18
CA SER A 647 1.09 16.36 -27.51
C SER A 647 -0.13 15.45 -27.42
N TYR A 648 -1.09 15.64 -28.32
CA TYR A 648 -2.30 14.81 -28.42
C TYR A 648 -2.84 14.82 -29.85
N THR A 649 -3.72 13.87 -30.17
CA THR A 649 -4.47 13.80 -31.43
C THR A 649 -5.91 14.26 -31.21
N LEU A 650 -6.40 15.17 -32.05
CA LEU A 650 -7.81 15.59 -32.10
C LEU A 650 -8.29 15.58 -33.56
N GLY A 651 -9.38 14.87 -33.86
CA GLY A 651 -9.93 14.77 -35.23
C GLY A 651 -8.92 14.23 -36.25
N GLY A 652 -8.01 13.34 -35.83
CA GLY A 652 -6.93 12.80 -36.67
C GLY A 652 -5.73 13.72 -36.91
N LYS A 653 -5.69 14.92 -36.32
CA LYS A 653 -4.53 15.83 -36.39
C LYS A 653 -3.76 15.84 -35.07
N GLU A 654 -2.43 15.77 -35.13
CA GLU A 654 -1.57 15.92 -33.95
C GLU A 654 -1.40 17.41 -33.59
N VAL A 655 -1.54 17.73 -32.31
CA VAL A 655 -1.36 19.06 -31.73
C VAL A 655 -0.23 18.98 -30.72
N THR A 656 0.76 19.87 -30.82
CA THR A 656 2.02 19.82 -30.04
C THR A 656 2.40 21.15 -29.39
N SER A 657 1.62 22.21 -29.64
CA SER A 657 1.86 23.58 -29.15
C SER A 657 1.33 23.86 -27.75
N ASP A 658 0.46 23.00 -27.24
CA ASP A 658 -0.25 23.23 -25.98
C ASP A 658 0.63 22.90 -24.76
N SER A 659 0.42 23.62 -23.66
CA SER A 659 1.10 23.34 -22.40
C SER A 659 0.22 23.67 -21.20
N ILE A 660 0.55 23.10 -20.04
CA ILE A 660 -0.06 23.43 -18.75
C ILE A 660 1.01 23.88 -17.77
N LYS A 661 0.69 24.78 -16.85
CA LYS A 661 1.59 25.17 -15.74
C LYS A 661 1.12 24.64 -14.40
N MET A 662 2.07 24.27 -13.56
CA MET A 662 1.86 23.76 -12.21
C MET A 662 2.71 24.50 -11.19
N VAL A 663 2.18 24.66 -9.98
CA VAL A 663 2.90 25.20 -8.82
C VAL A 663 2.93 24.16 -7.69
N ALA A 664 3.95 24.23 -6.84
CA ALA A 664 4.01 23.45 -5.61
C ALA A 664 3.24 24.19 -4.49
N ASN A 665 2.03 23.70 -4.17
CA ASN A 665 1.14 24.25 -3.16
C ASN A 665 1.28 23.49 -1.83
N GLY A 666 2.37 23.80 -1.11
CA GLY A 666 2.70 23.17 0.18
C GLY A 666 3.24 21.73 0.05
N SER A 667 3.20 20.97 1.15
CA SER A 667 3.65 19.58 1.19
C SER A 667 2.53 18.58 1.50
N LYS A 668 2.49 17.49 0.73
CA LYS A 668 1.65 16.32 0.97
C LYS A 668 2.45 15.33 1.81
N PHE A 669 1.84 14.79 2.87
CA PHE A 669 2.51 13.94 3.85
C PHE A 669 3.78 14.57 4.45
N LEU A 670 3.75 15.88 4.74
CA LEU A 670 4.83 16.70 5.33
C LEU A 670 6.10 16.88 4.48
N ILE A 671 6.51 15.91 3.65
CA ILE A 671 7.81 15.90 2.96
C ILE A 671 7.75 15.96 1.42
N PHE A 672 6.63 15.64 0.78
CA PHE A 672 6.53 15.65 -0.70
C PHE A 672 5.89 16.93 -1.22
N LYS A 673 6.37 17.50 -2.32
CA LYS A 673 5.70 18.66 -2.96
C LYS A 673 4.29 18.28 -3.41
N ASN A 674 3.29 19.06 -3.00
CA ASN A 674 1.92 18.92 -3.46
C ASN A 674 1.73 19.79 -4.71
N TRP A 675 1.70 19.19 -5.90
CA TRP A 675 1.55 19.95 -7.15
C TRP A 675 0.08 20.24 -7.46
N THR A 676 -0.21 21.44 -7.93
CA THR A 676 -1.52 21.86 -8.42
C THR A 676 -1.35 22.53 -9.78
N VAL A 677 -2.21 22.19 -10.74
CA VAL A 677 -2.24 22.84 -12.06
C VAL A 677 -2.88 24.22 -11.90
N THR A 678 -2.16 25.27 -12.29
CA THR A 678 -2.58 26.68 -12.18
C THR A 678 -3.04 27.25 -13.50
N GLU A 679 -2.43 26.80 -14.61
CA GLU A 679 -2.91 27.07 -15.97
C GLU A 679 -3.37 25.74 -16.57
N PRO A 680 -4.66 25.38 -16.40
CA PRO A 680 -5.23 24.19 -17.01
C PRO A 680 -5.41 24.36 -18.51
N LEU A 681 -5.49 23.22 -19.18
CA LEU A 681 -5.78 23.10 -20.61
C LEU A 681 -7.27 23.38 -20.92
N VAL A 682 -7.79 24.55 -20.54
CA VAL A 682 -9.13 25.01 -20.94
C VAL A 682 -8.98 25.80 -22.24
N LYS A 683 -9.82 25.50 -23.23
CA LYS A 683 -9.94 26.22 -24.50
C LYS A 683 -11.36 26.76 -24.65
N SER A 684 -11.60 27.47 -25.74
CA SER A 684 -12.92 27.96 -26.12
C SER A 684 -13.46 27.25 -27.35
N ILE A 685 -14.79 27.15 -27.45
CA ILE A 685 -15.51 26.94 -28.72
C ILE A 685 -16.45 28.11 -28.99
N LYS A 686 -16.60 28.48 -30.26
CA LYS A 686 -17.53 29.53 -30.71
C LYS A 686 -18.73 28.90 -31.39
N VAL A 687 -19.93 29.30 -30.98
CA VAL A 687 -21.20 28.80 -31.54
C VAL A 687 -22.04 30.00 -31.94
N SER A 688 -22.40 30.07 -33.22
CA SER A 688 -23.25 31.13 -33.78
C SER A 688 -24.72 30.72 -33.70
N LEU A 689 -25.51 31.39 -32.85
CA LEU A 689 -26.95 31.13 -32.71
C LEU A 689 -27.79 32.09 -33.58
N PRO A 690 -28.87 31.60 -34.22
CA PRO A 690 -29.93 32.44 -34.78
C PRO A 690 -30.66 33.25 -33.69
N SER A 691 -31.22 34.40 -34.09
CA SER A 691 -32.02 35.27 -33.21
C SER A 691 -33.27 34.61 -32.58
N SER A 692 -33.73 33.49 -33.13
CA SER A 692 -34.95 32.77 -32.72
C SER A 692 -34.78 31.85 -31.50
N ILE A 693 -33.56 31.66 -30.99
CA ILE A 693 -33.26 30.81 -29.84
C ILE A 693 -32.25 31.46 -28.87
N ASP A 694 -32.48 31.30 -27.56
CA ASP A 694 -31.64 31.84 -26.48
C ASP A 694 -30.61 30.84 -25.93
N SER A 695 -30.71 29.59 -26.38
CA SER A 695 -30.07 28.42 -25.79
C SER A 695 -29.65 27.41 -26.86
N VAL A 696 -28.55 26.71 -26.59
CA VAL A 696 -28.01 25.64 -27.46
C VAL A 696 -27.70 24.40 -26.63
N VAL A 697 -27.92 23.23 -27.21
CA VAL A 697 -27.58 21.93 -26.62
C VAL A 697 -26.27 21.44 -27.23
N ILE A 698 -25.22 21.39 -26.40
CA ILE A 698 -23.88 20.94 -26.77
C ILE A 698 -23.62 19.60 -26.07
N ASN A 699 -23.49 18.52 -26.85
CA ASN A 699 -23.35 17.14 -26.34
C ASN A 699 -24.36 16.76 -25.22
N GLY A 700 -25.60 17.27 -25.30
CA GLY A 700 -26.65 17.01 -24.31
C GLY A 700 -26.63 17.91 -23.05
N VAL A 701 -25.77 18.93 -23.01
CA VAL A 701 -25.77 20.00 -22.01
C VAL A 701 -26.37 21.27 -22.62
N THR A 702 -27.43 21.80 -22.01
CA THR A 702 -28.05 23.06 -22.43
C THR A 702 -27.27 24.25 -21.84
N VAL A 703 -26.86 25.19 -22.69
CA VAL A 703 -26.17 26.43 -22.32
C VAL A 703 -26.80 27.66 -22.97
N THR A 704 -26.58 28.81 -22.36
CA THR A 704 -27.16 30.13 -22.71
C THR A 704 -26.07 31.20 -22.71
N SER A 705 -26.41 32.43 -23.10
CA SER A 705 -25.51 33.60 -22.97
C SER A 705 -24.90 33.77 -21.57
N LYS A 706 -25.60 33.37 -20.50
CA LYS A 706 -25.09 33.40 -19.11
C LYS A 706 -23.88 32.49 -18.86
N ASN A 707 -23.67 31.51 -19.72
CA ASN A 707 -22.55 30.56 -19.65
C ASN A 707 -21.38 30.96 -20.57
N SER A 708 -21.54 32.00 -21.38
CA SER A 708 -20.54 32.49 -22.33
C SER A 708 -19.43 33.31 -21.62
N THR A 709 -18.23 33.30 -22.17
CA THR A 709 -17.14 34.23 -21.79
C THR A 709 -17.25 35.60 -22.46
N THR A 710 -18.05 35.72 -23.52
CA THR A 710 -18.25 36.94 -24.31
C THR A 710 -19.64 37.54 -24.07
N SER A 711 -19.71 38.83 -23.77
CA SER A 711 -20.96 39.59 -23.73
C SER A 711 -21.51 39.80 -25.14
N SER A 712 -22.82 39.61 -25.34
CA SER A 712 -23.48 39.64 -26.64
C SER A 712 -23.81 41.07 -27.11
N ASP A 713 -22.80 41.94 -27.18
CA ASP A 713 -22.96 43.34 -27.58
C ASP A 713 -22.72 43.57 -29.10
N ASP A 714 -22.38 42.50 -29.84
CA ASP A 714 -22.13 42.57 -31.29
C ASP A 714 -23.44 42.48 -32.10
N TYR A 715 -23.71 43.54 -32.86
CA TYR A 715 -24.98 43.86 -33.52
C TYR A 715 -25.24 43.02 -34.81
N SER A 716 -24.87 41.74 -34.78
CA SER A 716 -24.95 40.84 -35.94
C SER A 716 -26.15 39.88 -35.87
N TYR A 717 -26.66 39.46 -37.04
CA TYR A 717 -27.81 38.54 -37.16
C TYR A 717 -27.59 37.14 -36.57
N TYR A 718 -26.36 36.81 -36.18
CA TYR A 718 -26.00 35.56 -35.50
C TYR A 718 -25.15 35.87 -34.27
N GLY A 719 -25.73 35.74 -33.07
CA GLY A 719 -24.99 35.93 -31.83
C GLY A 719 -23.91 34.86 -31.68
N SER A 720 -22.64 35.26 -31.71
CA SER A 720 -21.50 34.35 -31.51
C SER A 720 -21.19 34.24 -30.02
N LEU A 721 -21.58 33.12 -29.41
CA LEU A 721 -21.27 32.81 -28.01
C LEU A 721 -20.01 31.97 -27.92
N GLU A 722 -19.15 32.30 -26.97
CA GLU A 722 -17.89 31.60 -26.72
C GLU A 722 -17.97 30.87 -25.38
N PHE A 723 -17.74 29.54 -25.38
CA PHE A 723 -17.90 28.70 -24.20
C PHE A 723 -16.57 28.02 -23.79
N PRO A 724 -16.21 28.02 -22.50
CA PRO A 724 -15.01 27.36 -22.01
C PRO A 724 -15.23 25.83 -21.94
N VAL A 725 -14.32 25.09 -22.56
CA VAL A 725 -14.38 23.63 -22.72
C VAL A 725 -12.98 23.01 -22.60
N TYR A 726 -12.92 21.70 -22.36
CA TYR A 726 -11.68 20.94 -22.58
C TYR A 726 -11.47 20.66 -24.08
N PRO A 727 -10.22 20.41 -24.55
CA PRO A 727 -9.97 20.17 -25.97
C PRO A 727 -10.78 19.01 -26.50
N GLY A 728 -11.47 19.24 -27.62
CA GLY A 728 -12.48 18.30 -28.08
C GLY A 728 -13.22 18.73 -29.34
N ILE A 729 -14.03 17.81 -29.86
CA ILE A 729 -15.02 18.06 -30.93
C ILE A 729 -16.42 17.93 -30.34
N TYR A 730 -17.15 19.03 -30.32
CA TYR A 730 -18.45 19.14 -29.67
C TYR A 730 -19.56 19.24 -30.72
N LYS A 731 -20.63 18.46 -30.56
CA LYS A 731 -21.82 18.52 -31.43
C LYS A 731 -22.82 19.51 -30.82
N ALA A 732 -23.04 20.62 -31.50
CA ALA A 732 -24.00 21.67 -31.14
C ALA A 732 -25.31 21.47 -31.93
N THR A 733 -26.44 21.61 -31.24
CA THR A 733 -27.80 21.41 -31.77
C THR A 733 -28.77 22.38 -31.10
N ALA A 734 -29.83 22.81 -31.81
CA ALA A 734 -30.89 23.57 -31.17
C ALA A 734 -31.63 22.70 -30.11
N PRO A 735 -32.26 23.32 -29.09
CA PRO A 735 -33.20 22.64 -28.22
C PRO A 735 -34.30 21.94 -29.02
N LYS A 736 -34.79 20.79 -28.53
CA LYS A 736 -35.90 20.10 -29.20
C LYS A 736 -37.16 20.97 -29.13
N SER A 737 -37.72 21.25 -30.29
CA SER A 737 -38.94 22.02 -30.47
C SER A 737 -39.84 21.31 -31.48
N GLU A 738 -41.14 21.55 -31.37
CA GLU A 738 -42.14 21.15 -32.37
C GLU A 738 -42.36 22.24 -33.44
N TYR A 739 -41.74 23.41 -33.27
CA TYR A 739 -41.86 24.55 -34.18
C TYR A 739 -40.74 24.59 -35.25
N TYR A 740 -39.59 24.00 -34.98
CA TYR A 740 -38.43 24.03 -35.87
C TYR A 740 -37.62 22.74 -35.85
N SER A 741 -36.95 22.44 -36.96
CA SER A 741 -35.87 21.45 -37.07
C SER A 741 -34.51 22.16 -37.08
N SER A 742 -33.44 21.45 -36.72
CA SER A 742 -32.08 21.98 -36.65
C SER A 742 -31.09 21.01 -37.26
N ASN A 743 -30.10 21.52 -38.00
CA ASN A 743 -28.90 20.74 -38.30
C ASN A 743 -28.08 20.49 -37.01
N THR A 744 -27.12 19.56 -37.09
CA THR A 744 -26.07 19.39 -36.09
C THR A 744 -24.78 19.99 -36.61
N VAL A 745 -24.15 20.87 -35.83
CA VAL A 745 -22.86 21.48 -36.15
C VAL A 745 -21.77 20.84 -35.29
N SER A 746 -20.60 20.56 -35.87
CA SER A 746 -19.43 20.07 -35.12
C SER A 746 -18.41 21.19 -34.93
N VAL A 747 -18.17 21.59 -33.68
CA VAL A 747 -17.23 22.67 -33.34
C VAL A 747 -16.02 22.08 -32.62
N SER A 748 -14.81 22.44 -33.06
CA SER A 748 -13.55 21.93 -32.51
C SER A 748 -12.72 23.04 -31.88
N THR A 749 -12.10 22.74 -30.74
CA THR A 749 -11.24 23.67 -29.98
C THR A 749 -9.93 24.06 -30.68
N ASN A 750 -9.64 23.47 -31.85
CA ASN A 750 -8.41 23.69 -32.63
C ASN A 750 -8.72 24.10 -34.09
N SER A 751 -9.88 24.73 -34.33
CA SER A 751 -10.28 25.25 -35.65
C SER A 751 -11.17 26.48 -35.51
N ASP A 752 -10.86 27.54 -36.26
CA ASP A 752 -11.66 28.78 -36.29
C ASP A 752 -12.96 28.66 -37.12
N SER A 753 -13.38 27.46 -37.50
CA SER A 753 -14.58 27.21 -38.31
C SER A 753 -15.86 27.41 -37.50
N SER A 754 -16.43 28.61 -37.58
CA SER A 754 -17.76 28.94 -37.04
C SER A 754 -18.86 28.56 -38.03
N ASP A 755 -19.12 27.25 -38.17
CA ASP A 755 -20.32 26.78 -38.85
C ASP A 755 -21.58 27.28 -38.11
N SER A 756 -22.55 27.77 -38.87
CA SER A 756 -23.78 28.34 -38.33
C SER A 756 -24.83 27.26 -38.09
N LEU A 757 -25.52 27.35 -36.94
CA LEU A 757 -26.69 26.53 -36.67
C LEU A 757 -27.84 27.03 -37.54
N LYS A 758 -28.40 26.13 -38.36
CA LYS A 758 -29.48 26.41 -39.30
C LYS A 758 -30.77 25.78 -38.80
N LEU A 759 -31.79 26.63 -38.69
CA LEU A 759 -33.13 26.28 -38.28
C LEU A 759 -34.06 26.26 -39.49
N GLU A 760 -34.86 25.22 -39.62
CA GLU A 760 -35.92 25.09 -40.62
C GLU A 760 -37.28 25.15 -39.91
N SER A 761 -38.22 25.95 -40.42
CA SER A 761 -39.56 26.07 -39.84
C SER A 761 -40.41 24.83 -40.13
N THR A 762 -41.31 24.50 -39.20
CA THR A 762 -42.30 23.42 -39.37
C THR A 762 -43.68 23.98 -39.71
N ASP A 763 -44.56 23.11 -40.23
CA ASP A 763 -45.97 23.44 -40.43
C ASP A 763 -46.66 23.88 -39.12
N LYS A 764 -46.25 23.34 -37.96
CA LYS A 764 -46.80 23.74 -36.66
C LYS A 764 -46.45 25.19 -36.29
N LEU A 765 -45.25 25.66 -36.65
CA LEU A 765 -44.89 27.07 -36.49
C LEU A 765 -45.72 27.95 -37.42
N LYS A 766 -45.92 27.55 -38.68
CA LYS A 766 -46.81 28.28 -39.60
C LYS A 766 -48.24 28.34 -39.07
N SER A 767 -48.78 27.27 -38.49
CA SER A 767 -50.10 27.28 -37.83
C SER A 767 -50.15 28.24 -36.64
N ALA A 768 -49.19 28.13 -35.71
CA ALA A 768 -49.14 28.98 -34.52
C ALA A 768 -48.93 30.48 -34.85
N LEU A 769 -48.15 30.79 -35.89
CA LEU A 769 -48.01 32.16 -36.41
C LEU A 769 -49.32 32.66 -37.02
N ASN A 770 -50.05 31.84 -37.79
CA ASN A 770 -51.36 32.23 -38.32
C ASN A 770 -52.39 32.49 -37.20
N ASP A 771 -52.41 31.67 -36.14
CA ASP A 771 -53.31 31.86 -34.99
C ASP A 771 -52.97 33.14 -34.19
N ALA A 772 -51.67 33.39 -33.95
CA ALA A 772 -51.20 34.62 -33.29
C ALA A 772 -51.48 35.87 -34.14
N LEU A 773 -51.22 35.79 -35.45
CA LEU A 773 -51.48 36.86 -36.40
C LEU A 773 -52.98 37.15 -36.52
N LYS A 774 -53.82 36.12 -36.60
CA LYS A 774 -55.28 36.25 -36.56
C LYS A 774 -55.74 36.99 -35.31
N SER A 775 -55.19 36.63 -34.14
CA SER A 775 -55.53 37.27 -32.87
C SER A 775 -55.14 38.75 -32.84
N ALA A 776 -53.95 39.10 -33.34
CA ALA A 776 -53.51 40.49 -33.45
C ALA A 776 -54.36 41.31 -34.45
N ILE A 777 -54.73 40.71 -35.60
CA ILE A 777 -55.63 41.33 -36.59
C ILE A 777 -57.04 41.52 -36.01
N ASP A 778 -57.54 40.58 -35.19
CA ASP A 778 -58.83 40.70 -34.51
C ASP A 778 -58.82 41.82 -33.44
N GLU A 779 -57.71 42.00 -32.72
CA GLU A 779 -57.51 43.13 -31.80
C GLU A 779 -57.44 44.47 -32.55
N CYS A 780 -56.70 44.54 -33.66
CA CYS A 780 -56.70 45.69 -34.57
C CYS A 780 -58.10 46.04 -35.11
N ALA A 781 -58.89 45.02 -35.47
CA ALA A 781 -60.24 45.22 -35.99
C ALA A 781 -61.25 45.67 -34.92
N ALA A 782 -60.93 45.53 -33.63
CA ALA A 782 -61.70 46.08 -32.52
C ALA A 782 -61.46 47.57 -32.27
N SER A 783 -60.41 48.16 -32.86
CA SER A 783 -60.16 49.60 -32.78
C SER A 783 -61.25 50.41 -33.49
N THR A 784 -61.50 51.63 -33.02
CA THR A 784 -62.38 52.62 -33.67
C THR A 784 -61.61 53.78 -34.31
N GLU A 785 -60.28 53.66 -34.38
CA GLU A 785 -59.41 54.67 -34.96
C GLU A 785 -59.26 54.49 -36.48
N ALA A 786 -58.93 55.59 -37.17
CA ALA A 786 -58.70 55.56 -38.62
C ALA A 786 -57.38 54.86 -38.98
N GLU A 787 -56.38 54.93 -38.10
CA GLU A 787 -55.04 54.38 -38.31
C GLU A 787 -54.51 53.86 -36.98
N PRO A 788 -54.92 52.64 -36.56
CA PRO A 788 -54.57 52.11 -35.24
C PRO A 788 -53.06 51.81 -35.13
N GLU A 789 -52.44 52.21 -34.01
CA GLU A 789 -51.00 52.01 -33.80
C GLU A 789 -50.65 50.51 -33.72
N GLY A 790 -49.62 50.08 -34.47
CA GLY A 790 -49.18 48.68 -34.54
C GLY A 790 -50.02 47.75 -35.42
N CYS A 791 -50.98 48.29 -36.19
CA CYS A 791 -51.88 47.51 -37.04
C CYS A 791 -51.52 47.57 -38.54
N PRO A 792 -51.63 46.45 -39.28
CA PRO A 792 -51.20 46.34 -40.68
C PRO A 792 -52.17 47.00 -41.68
N PHE A 793 -53.27 47.60 -41.21
CA PHE A 793 -54.24 48.31 -42.03
C PHE A 793 -54.66 49.62 -41.36
N GLY A 794 -54.88 50.63 -42.19
CA GLY A 794 -55.36 51.94 -41.78
C GLY A 794 -55.96 52.70 -42.97
N TYR A 795 -56.59 53.83 -42.68
CA TYR A 795 -57.19 54.75 -43.64
C TYR A 795 -56.49 56.11 -43.56
N SER A 796 -55.39 56.23 -44.31
CA SER A 796 -54.76 57.52 -44.57
C SER A 796 -55.43 58.22 -45.77
N SER A 797 -55.71 59.51 -45.62
CA SER A 797 -56.30 60.37 -46.65
C SER A 797 -55.43 61.61 -46.85
N TYR A 798 -55.23 62.02 -48.11
CA TYR A 798 -54.38 63.15 -48.49
C TYR A 798 -54.79 64.49 -47.85
N TYR A 799 -56.04 64.60 -47.39
CA TYR A 799 -56.60 65.80 -46.74
C TYR A 799 -56.67 65.68 -45.20
N GLY A 800 -56.05 64.66 -44.61
CA GLY A 800 -56.11 64.37 -43.18
C GLY A 800 -57.39 63.63 -42.74
N THR A 801 -57.33 63.02 -41.57
CA THR A 801 -58.41 62.18 -41.01
C THR A 801 -59.57 62.97 -40.39
N SER A 802 -59.47 64.29 -40.26
CA SER A 802 -60.45 65.15 -39.57
C SER A 802 -61.84 65.22 -40.22
N ARG A 803 -61.99 64.78 -41.47
CA ARG A 803 -63.28 64.65 -42.17
C ARG A 803 -63.90 63.25 -42.08
N TYR A 804 -63.33 62.36 -41.28
CA TYR A 804 -63.77 60.97 -41.16
C TYR A 804 -63.91 60.60 -39.67
N ARG A 805 -64.94 59.83 -39.31
CA ARG A 805 -65.15 59.36 -37.92
C ARG A 805 -65.91 58.04 -37.87
N ASN A 806 -66.08 57.51 -36.65
CA ASN A 806 -66.88 56.32 -36.36
C ASN A 806 -66.45 55.07 -37.16
N PHE A 807 -65.12 54.90 -37.36
CA PHE A 807 -64.57 53.73 -38.05
C PHE A 807 -64.97 52.44 -37.34
N LYS A 808 -65.44 51.48 -38.12
CA LYS A 808 -65.68 50.09 -37.71
C LYS A 808 -64.99 49.19 -38.71
N TRP A 809 -63.97 48.48 -38.25
CA TRP A 809 -63.22 47.53 -39.05
C TRP A 809 -63.86 46.15 -38.96
N LYS A 810 -63.86 45.42 -40.07
CA LYS A 810 -64.30 44.03 -40.13
C LYS A 810 -63.40 43.26 -41.07
N VAL A 811 -62.66 42.30 -40.53
CA VAL A 811 -61.87 41.37 -41.33
C VAL A 811 -62.82 40.56 -42.22
N LYS A 812 -62.53 40.52 -43.51
CA LYS A 812 -63.21 39.68 -44.50
C LYS A 812 -62.38 38.43 -44.75
N ASP A 813 -61.10 38.63 -45.06
CA ASP A 813 -60.12 37.59 -45.31
C ASP A 813 -58.85 37.89 -44.49
N TYR A 814 -58.34 36.92 -43.73
CA TYR A 814 -57.14 37.13 -42.90
C TYR A 814 -55.88 36.97 -43.76
N ALA A 815 -54.87 37.83 -43.49
CA ALA A 815 -53.53 37.63 -44.02
C ALA A 815 -52.98 36.28 -43.51
N THR A 816 -52.38 35.49 -44.41
CA THR A 816 -51.86 34.15 -44.08
C THR A 816 -50.36 34.08 -44.32
N VAL A 817 -49.62 33.45 -43.40
CA VAL A 817 -48.16 33.31 -43.48
C VAL A 817 -47.75 32.50 -44.70
N ASP A 818 -46.90 33.07 -45.54
CA ASP A 818 -46.36 32.42 -46.75
C ASP A 818 -44.98 31.82 -46.46
N ASP A 819 -44.01 32.68 -46.13
CA ASP A 819 -42.63 32.30 -45.81
C ASP A 819 -42.21 32.69 -44.38
N VAL A 820 -41.25 31.95 -43.82
CA VAL A 820 -40.75 32.09 -42.45
C VAL A 820 -39.22 31.96 -42.43
N GLU A 821 -38.53 33.09 -42.28
CA GLU A 821 -37.07 33.15 -42.20
C GLU A 821 -36.60 33.02 -40.75
N MET A 822 -36.22 31.79 -40.35
CA MET A 822 -35.78 31.48 -38.99
C MET A 822 -34.53 32.24 -38.50
N ALA A 823 -33.66 32.68 -39.42
CA ALA A 823 -32.41 33.39 -39.06
C ALA A 823 -32.68 34.80 -38.53
N ARG A 824 -33.59 35.54 -39.18
CA ARG A 824 -34.05 36.88 -38.78
C ARG A 824 -35.25 36.85 -37.82
N SER A 825 -35.83 35.67 -37.59
CA SER A 825 -37.09 35.50 -36.88
C SER A 825 -38.21 36.35 -37.51
N SER A 826 -38.28 36.36 -38.84
CA SER A 826 -39.25 37.16 -39.61
C SER A 826 -40.17 36.29 -40.45
N TYR A 827 -41.37 36.78 -40.73
CA TYR A 827 -42.36 36.11 -41.57
C TYR A 827 -42.98 37.09 -42.56
N THR A 828 -43.40 36.56 -43.71
CA THR A 828 -44.16 37.30 -44.72
C THR A 828 -45.56 36.72 -44.87
N THR A 829 -46.51 37.54 -45.32
CA THR A 829 -47.93 37.15 -45.44
C THR A 829 -48.48 37.43 -46.82
N LYS A 830 -49.38 36.57 -47.29
CA LYS A 830 -50.30 36.88 -48.39
C LYS A 830 -51.28 37.97 -47.97
N GLU A 831 -51.76 38.73 -48.95
CA GLU A 831 -52.74 39.78 -48.72
C GLU A 831 -54.00 39.24 -48.01
N GLY A 832 -54.38 39.88 -46.91
CA GLY A 832 -55.73 39.81 -46.35
C GLY A 832 -56.58 40.98 -46.85
N GLU A 833 -57.87 40.98 -46.52
CA GLU A 833 -58.80 42.06 -46.85
C GLU A 833 -59.62 42.46 -45.62
N VAL A 834 -59.58 43.76 -45.28
CA VAL A 834 -60.50 44.38 -44.31
C VAL A 834 -61.56 45.18 -45.04
N LYS A 835 -62.79 45.12 -44.51
CA LYS A 835 -63.83 46.11 -44.76
C LYS A 835 -63.84 47.15 -43.65
N MET A 836 -64.18 48.37 -44.01
CA MET A 836 -64.35 49.48 -43.08
C MET A 836 -65.67 50.17 -43.36
N ASN A 837 -66.43 50.47 -42.31
CA ASN A 837 -67.57 51.38 -42.35
C ASN A 837 -67.16 52.64 -41.60
N TYR A 838 -67.35 53.83 -42.17
CA TYR A 838 -67.03 55.11 -41.52
C TYR A 838 -68.06 56.19 -41.91
N GLU A 839 -68.07 57.30 -41.18
CA GLU A 839 -68.82 58.50 -41.56
C GLU A 839 -67.87 59.53 -42.19
N TYR A 840 -68.20 60.05 -43.37
CA TYR A 840 -67.50 61.15 -44.03
C TYR A 840 -68.30 62.46 -43.94
N HIS A 841 -67.62 63.58 -43.71
CA HIS A 841 -68.24 64.91 -43.67
C HIS A 841 -68.33 65.52 -45.08
N SER A 842 -69.52 65.45 -45.69
CA SER A 842 -69.87 66.11 -46.96
C SER A 842 -70.23 67.59 -46.74
N SER A 843 -70.76 68.27 -47.76
CA SER A 843 -71.36 69.61 -47.62
C SER A 843 -72.67 69.60 -46.84
N ASP A 844 -73.37 68.47 -46.81
CA ASP A 844 -74.75 68.33 -46.35
C ASP A 844 -74.87 67.57 -45.02
N GLY A 845 -73.77 66.98 -44.52
CA GLY A 845 -73.67 66.41 -43.19
C GLY A 845 -72.61 65.32 -43.06
N TRP A 846 -72.84 64.41 -42.11
CA TRP A 846 -72.07 63.17 -41.98
C TRP A 846 -72.83 62.04 -42.68
N GLU A 847 -72.21 61.43 -43.68
CA GLU A 847 -72.78 60.35 -44.49
C GLU A 847 -72.01 59.04 -44.27
N PRO A 848 -72.69 57.88 -44.15
CA PRO A 848 -72.02 56.59 -44.01
C PRO A 848 -71.43 56.12 -45.35
N GLU A 849 -70.14 55.80 -45.35
CA GLU A 849 -69.43 55.16 -46.47
C GLU A 849 -68.89 53.79 -46.05
N ASP A 850 -68.83 52.88 -47.04
CA ASP A 850 -68.26 51.55 -46.91
C ASP A 850 -67.04 51.43 -47.85
N GLY A 851 -65.93 50.93 -47.32
CA GLY A 851 -64.70 50.67 -48.08
C GLY A 851 -64.14 49.28 -47.84
N SER A 852 -63.23 48.85 -48.72
CA SER A 852 -62.37 47.69 -48.49
C SER A 852 -60.93 48.01 -48.87
N ARG A 853 -59.96 47.43 -48.15
CA ARG A 853 -58.54 47.49 -48.49
C ARG A 853 -57.92 46.12 -48.32
N SER A 854 -57.04 45.75 -49.24
CA SER A 854 -56.08 44.67 -48.99
C SER A 854 -54.95 45.18 -48.10
N PHE A 855 -54.35 44.26 -47.33
CA PHE A 855 -53.24 44.54 -46.43
C PHE A 855 -52.30 43.34 -46.32
N THR A 856 -51.03 43.59 -46.04
CA THR A 856 -50.06 42.55 -45.65
C THR A 856 -49.57 42.82 -44.25
N ALA A 857 -49.42 41.77 -43.45
CA ALA A 857 -49.03 41.87 -42.05
C ALA A 857 -47.68 41.18 -41.82
N ASN A 858 -46.67 41.58 -42.60
CA ASN A 858 -45.30 41.09 -42.46
C ASN A 858 -44.75 41.51 -41.08
N GLY A 859 -43.85 40.73 -40.51
CA GLY A 859 -43.38 41.03 -39.15
C GLY A 859 -42.25 40.14 -38.65
N THR A 860 -41.94 40.31 -37.37
CA THR A 860 -41.04 39.43 -36.61
C THR A 860 -41.83 38.55 -35.65
N PHE A 861 -41.25 37.43 -35.26
CA PHE A 861 -41.80 36.53 -34.26
C PHE A 861 -40.76 36.20 -33.21
N SER A 862 -41.21 35.80 -32.03
CA SER A 862 -40.35 35.20 -31.01
C SER A 862 -40.99 33.94 -30.45
N ILE A 863 -40.13 32.98 -30.07
CA ILE A 863 -40.53 31.71 -29.46
C ILE A 863 -39.98 31.73 -28.03
N SER A 864 -40.85 31.73 -27.03
CA SER A 864 -40.46 31.75 -25.62
C SER A 864 -41.45 30.92 -24.81
N ASP A 865 -40.94 30.08 -23.89
CA ASP A 865 -41.72 29.14 -23.08
C ASP A 865 -42.76 28.30 -23.87
N GLY A 866 -42.42 27.93 -25.11
CA GLY A 866 -43.29 27.15 -26.01
C GLY A 866 -44.45 27.94 -26.63
N LYS A 867 -44.52 29.25 -26.41
CA LYS A 867 -45.48 30.16 -27.05
C LYS A 867 -44.81 30.92 -28.19
N VAL A 868 -45.60 31.17 -29.23
CA VAL A 868 -45.23 32.03 -30.37
C VAL A 868 -45.91 33.38 -30.18
N SER A 869 -45.14 34.46 -30.26
CA SER A 869 -45.66 35.83 -30.31
C SER A 869 -45.18 36.52 -31.59
N VAL A 870 -46.00 37.43 -32.12
CA VAL A 870 -45.73 38.16 -33.36
C VAL A 870 -45.70 39.66 -33.09
N SER A 871 -44.84 40.37 -33.82
CA SER A 871 -44.80 41.83 -33.91
C SER A 871 -44.96 42.19 -35.37
N ILE A 872 -46.04 42.87 -35.71
CA ILE A 872 -46.32 43.33 -37.07
C ILE A 872 -45.45 44.55 -37.37
N ALA A 873 -44.93 44.65 -38.59
CA ALA A 873 -44.28 45.87 -39.08
C ALA A 873 -45.34 46.76 -39.75
N ASN A 874 -45.46 48.00 -39.28
CA ASN A 874 -46.28 49.06 -39.90
C ASN A 874 -45.57 49.69 -41.11
#